data_AF-A0A955W3C3-F1
#
_entry.id   AF-A0A955W3C3-F1
#
_cell.length_a   1.000
_cell.length_b   1.000
_cell.length_c   1.000
_cell.angle_alpha   90.00
_cell.angle_beta   90.00
_cell.angle_gamma   90.00
#
_symmetry.space_group_name_H-M   'P 1'
#
loop_
_entity.id
_entity.type
_entity.pdbx_description
1 polymer ?
#
loop_
_entity_poly.entity_id
_entity_poly.type
_entity_poly.pdbx_seq_one_letter_code
_entity_poly.pdbx_strand_id
1 'polypeptide(L)'
;MYLRSRSLTALLSIATVLLGGCLDRPLRPLNPCTVSGVVNEVAVTEINEIDLLFLVDNSASMREEQQALITEIPRLVEILASGDLQDGGTTDDFDPVASIQVGIITSNMGIGGVDIPASAFCTTTLGDDGILVDLHRGTNASCPTEPAVPAFLTFMSSTDDPATFAASVGCLADTGSQGCAFEQQLEAVLKALTPADSSIKFPQRRNGVEIRRTDGHGGAGANSGFLRANSLLAIIMVTDEDDCSTDDLDLYEITTTNTAYPVPRDNASPPNLAPNRQCAAHRDAQYNVMTRYVDGILALRPGAENLTIFATISGVDPDVLDANSEDVVENGITLRTTDIDAILADPTMMERSNAAGNDLVPSCIRPNPAMPMNTSLENRAFPPRRLLTVTRGLVAAGVGGVVASICQAVDPDNGDYTADFGPAVRSIAARIAASLPTSCLPRPLIRGGTGAVTCQILEVLPEGVTCAEQASRGRQAEAVRMDGTREVCLVNQVIPTAEQIAGDMEPTELGWFYDDYLPSLDEDCQRFEVGNRQQVRFTTGAESVPGAKFRLECLSPVVPTGARADIGSPCPGFTQADCDLAGDDLISLRSQYDRANAALVCDDFSNTCQLGCATDADCPGGYVCFDAAEGNMGMNSYCISPTCQL
;
A
#
# COMPACT_ATOMS: atom_id res chain seq x y z
N MET A 1 10.52 74.40 24.41
CA MET A 1 9.96 75.76 24.41
C MET A 1 8.48 75.63 24.09
N TYR A 2 7.61 75.80 25.11
CA TYR A 2 6.14 76.05 25.03
C TYR A 2 5.26 75.00 24.30
N LEU A 3 4.00 74.68 24.66
CA LEU A 3 3.04 75.22 25.61
C LEU A 3 1.93 74.16 25.85
N ARG A 4 1.34 74.21 27.05
CA ARG A 4 0.16 73.45 27.53
C ARG A 4 -1.17 73.85 26.84
N SER A 5 -2.11 72.90 26.84
CA SER A 5 -3.53 73.02 27.29
C SER A 5 -4.56 73.84 26.46
N ARG A 6 -5.73 73.21 26.21
CA ARG A 6 -7.12 73.60 26.61
C ARG A 6 -8.14 72.87 25.68
N SER A 7 -9.06 72.01 26.13
CA SER A 7 -10.27 72.16 26.98
C SER A 7 -11.57 72.49 26.19
N LEU A 8 -12.69 71.89 26.65
CA LEU A 8 -14.14 72.20 26.42
C LEU A 8 -14.82 71.65 25.15
N THR A 9 -16.10 71.22 25.05
CA THR A 9 -17.22 70.72 25.91
C THR A 9 -18.47 70.68 25.01
N ALA A 10 -19.32 69.65 25.11
CA ALA A 10 -20.81 69.67 24.95
C ALA A 10 -21.33 68.21 25.15
N LEU A 11 -22.06 67.80 26.21
CA LEU A 11 -23.50 68.02 26.53
C LEU A 11 -24.42 67.65 25.33
N LEU A 12 -25.47 66.83 25.40
CA LEU A 12 -26.38 66.37 26.46
C LEU A 12 -27.35 65.33 25.82
N SER A 13 -27.73 64.23 26.50
CA SER A 13 -29.15 63.88 26.79
C SER A 13 -29.34 62.51 27.47
N ILE A 14 -30.29 62.49 28.40
CA ILE A 14 -30.55 61.53 29.48
C ILE A 14 -31.61 60.50 29.09
N ALA A 15 -31.47 59.24 29.51
CA ALA A 15 -32.59 58.39 29.94
C ALA A 15 -32.09 57.21 30.81
N THR A 16 -32.33 57.30 32.11
CA THR A 16 -32.17 56.24 33.11
C THR A 16 -33.38 55.30 33.13
N VAL A 17 -33.15 53.98 33.08
CA VAL A 17 -34.02 52.96 33.67
C VAL A 17 -33.13 51.94 34.40
N LEU A 18 -33.28 51.88 35.72
CA LEU A 18 -32.78 50.80 36.58
C LEU A 18 -33.91 49.81 36.77
N LEU A 19 -33.70 48.54 36.41
CA LEU A 19 -34.36 47.36 36.98
C LEU A 19 -33.42 46.16 36.78
N GLY A 20 -33.15 45.43 37.87
CA GLY A 20 -32.23 44.30 37.88
C GLY A 20 -32.74 43.08 37.13
N GLY A 21 -31.80 42.31 36.60
CA GLY A 21 -31.99 40.94 36.12
C GLY A 21 -30.73 40.15 36.45
N CYS A 22 -30.89 39.04 37.16
CA CYS A 22 -29.85 38.03 37.33
C CYS A 22 -29.29 37.65 35.96
N LEU A 23 -27.98 37.78 35.78
CA LEU A 23 -27.29 37.05 34.71
C LEU A 23 -27.18 35.59 35.17
N ASP A 24 -28.30 34.88 35.06
CA ASP A 24 -28.28 33.41 35.04
C ASP A 24 -27.62 33.04 33.71
N ARG A 25 -26.30 32.80 33.76
CA ARG A 25 -25.53 32.37 32.60
C ARG A 25 -25.83 30.88 32.45
N PRO A 26 -26.43 30.40 31.34
CA PRO A 26 -26.67 28.98 31.17
C PRO A 26 -25.31 28.27 31.18
N LEU A 27 -25.10 27.40 32.16
CA LEU A 27 -23.96 26.49 32.20
C LEU A 27 -24.06 25.60 30.96
N ARG A 28 -23.13 25.78 30.02
CA ARG A 28 -22.96 24.91 28.86
C ARG A 28 -21.88 23.87 29.18
N PRO A 29 -22.06 22.61 28.77
CA PRO A 29 -21.06 21.56 28.96
C PRO A 29 -19.73 21.94 28.31
N LEU A 30 -18.64 21.74 29.05
CA LEU A 30 -17.27 21.94 28.60
C LEU A 30 -16.68 20.58 28.20
N ASN A 31 -16.20 20.48 26.96
CA ASN A 31 -15.47 19.30 26.47
C ASN A 31 -13.96 19.60 26.45
N PRO A 32 -13.11 18.76 27.08
CA PRO A 32 -11.66 18.93 27.08
C PRO A 32 -11.03 18.48 25.76
N CYS A 33 -10.05 19.25 25.25
CA CYS A 33 -9.20 18.86 24.12
C CYS A 33 -7.73 18.80 24.54
N THR A 34 -7.15 17.61 24.50
CA THR A 34 -5.70 17.40 24.32
C THR A 34 -5.46 17.10 22.84
N VAL A 35 -4.75 17.98 22.12
CA VAL A 35 -4.44 17.77 20.70
C VAL A 35 -2.94 17.50 20.53
N SER A 36 -2.60 16.23 20.46
CA SER A 36 -1.59 15.76 19.54
C SER A 36 -2.16 14.49 18.94
N GLY A 37 -2.98 14.66 17.90
CA GLY A 37 -3.64 13.55 17.24
C GLY A 37 -2.58 12.66 16.61
N VAL A 38 -2.51 11.40 17.04
CA VAL A 38 -2.01 10.35 16.17
C VAL A 38 -3.06 10.22 15.07
N VAL A 39 -2.80 10.83 13.92
CA VAL A 39 -3.49 10.42 12.69
C VAL A 39 -2.94 9.04 12.38
N ASN A 40 -3.50 8.00 12.99
CA ASN A 40 -3.45 6.69 12.37
C ASN A 40 -4.38 6.83 11.19
N GLU A 41 -3.85 7.06 9.99
CA GLU A 41 -4.63 6.81 8.77
C GLU A 41 -4.88 5.30 8.71
N VAL A 42 -5.81 4.80 9.54
CA VAL A 42 -6.46 3.54 9.26
C VAL A 42 -7.37 3.88 8.10
N ALA A 43 -6.90 3.57 6.91
CA ALA A 43 -7.78 3.49 5.77
C ALA A 43 -8.81 2.42 6.14
N VAL A 44 -10.02 2.82 6.55
CA VAL A 44 -11.18 1.93 6.60
C VAL A 44 -11.78 1.91 5.19
N THR A 45 -10.92 1.76 4.18
CA THR A 45 -11.39 1.56 2.83
C THR A 45 -11.93 0.14 2.77
N GLU A 46 -13.09 -0.10 2.18
CA GLU A 46 -13.34 -1.42 1.58
C GLU A 46 -12.55 -1.46 0.26
N ILE A 47 -11.21 -1.42 0.34
CA ILE A 47 -10.43 -1.88 -0.83
C ILE A 47 -10.46 -3.40 -0.72
N ASN A 48 -11.54 -3.97 -1.23
CA ASN A 48 -11.69 -5.40 -1.49
C ASN A 48 -11.62 -5.69 -3.00
N GLU A 49 -11.16 -4.70 -3.77
CA GLU A 49 -10.90 -4.79 -5.20
C GLU A 49 -9.40 -4.80 -5.45
N ILE A 50 -8.91 -5.77 -6.24
CA ILE A 50 -7.50 -5.89 -6.58
C ILE A 50 -7.32 -5.93 -8.10
N ASP A 51 -6.38 -5.16 -8.62
CA ASP A 51 -5.92 -5.25 -10.01
C ASP A 51 -4.51 -5.85 -10.02
N LEU A 52 -4.37 -7.04 -10.59
CA LEU A 52 -3.10 -7.75 -10.77
C LEU A 52 -2.62 -7.56 -12.20
N LEU A 53 -1.47 -6.91 -12.39
CA LEU A 53 -0.77 -6.87 -13.67
C LEU A 53 0.42 -7.84 -13.63
N PHE A 54 0.34 -8.92 -14.38
CA PHE A 54 1.49 -9.78 -14.63
C PHE A 54 2.26 -9.28 -15.83
N LEU A 55 3.54 -8.99 -15.63
CA LEU A 55 4.49 -8.98 -16.73
C LEU A 55 5.17 -10.34 -16.79
N VAL A 56 4.95 -11.04 -17.90
CA VAL A 56 5.57 -12.34 -18.17
C VAL A 56 6.60 -12.15 -19.27
N ASP A 57 7.85 -12.40 -18.94
CA ASP A 57 8.89 -12.46 -19.95
C ASP A 57 8.63 -13.63 -20.91
N ASN A 58 8.57 -13.29 -22.21
CA ASN A 58 8.29 -14.24 -23.27
C ASN A 58 9.54 -14.62 -24.07
N SER A 59 10.73 -14.36 -23.52
CA SER A 59 12.01 -14.84 -24.05
C SER A 59 12.07 -16.38 -24.14
N ALA A 60 13.07 -16.91 -24.85
CA ALA A 60 13.14 -18.34 -25.18
C ALA A 60 13.43 -19.26 -23.98
N SER A 61 14.08 -18.73 -22.94
CA SER A 61 14.45 -19.43 -21.71
C SER A 61 13.26 -19.63 -20.76
N MET A 62 12.27 -18.73 -20.80
CA MET A 62 11.18 -18.63 -19.83
C MET A 62 10.10 -19.73 -19.87
N ARG A 63 10.28 -20.81 -20.65
CA ARG A 63 9.23 -21.82 -20.82
C ARG A 63 8.92 -22.58 -19.53
N GLU A 64 9.93 -22.94 -18.76
CA GLU A 64 9.74 -23.70 -17.52
C GLU A 64 9.14 -22.80 -16.43
N GLU A 65 9.60 -21.55 -16.37
CA GLU A 65 9.16 -20.50 -15.44
C GLU A 65 7.71 -20.10 -15.69
N GLN A 66 7.30 -19.96 -16.96
CA GLN A 66 5.89 -19.73 -17.31
C GLN A 66 5.01 -20.91 -16.85
N GLN A 67 5.47 -22.15 -17.01
CA GLN A 67 4.70 -23.31 -16.54
C GLN A 67 4.57 -23.34 -15.01
N ALA A 68 5.62 -22.96 -14.28
CA ALA A 68 5.57 -22.82 -12.83
C ALA A 68 4.58 -21.73 -12.39
N LEU A 69 4.60 -20.57 -13.05
CA LEU A 69 3.62 -19.51 -12.83
C LEU A 69 2.18 -20.00 -13.06
N ILE A 70 1.94 -20.68 -14.18
CA ILE A 70 0.61 -21.23 -14.53
C ILE A 70 0.11 -22.22 -13.47
N THR A 71 1.02 -23.04 -12.92
CA THR A 71 0.68 -23.98 -11.83
C THR A 71 0.32 -23.27 -10.52
N GLU A 72 0.93 -22.13 -10.21
CA GLU A 72 0.70 -21.40 -8.95
C GLU A 72 -0.42 -20.34 -9.03
N ILE A 73 -0.85 -19.91 -10.22
CA ILE A 73 -1.97 -18.97 -10.39
C ILE A 73 -3.25 -19.43 -9.66
N PRO A 74 -3.68 -20.71 -9.75
CA PRO A 74 -4.82 -21.20 -8.97
C PRO A 74 -4.69 -20.98 -7.47
N ARG A 75 -3.49 -21.18 -6.92
CA ARG A 75 -3.23 -20.96 -5.50
C ARG A 75 -3.35 -19.48 -5.13
N LEU A 76 -2.75 -18.58 -5.92
CA LEU A 76 -2.88 -17.14 -5.67
C LEU A 76 -4.34 -16.70 -5.69
N VAL A 77 -5.10 -17.13 -6.69
CA VAL A 77 -6.53 -16.80 -6.82
C VAL A 77 -7.32 -17.37 -5.65
N GLU A 78 -7.07 -18.61 -5.24
CA GLU A 78 -7.75 -19.23 -4.11
C GLU A 78 -7.48 -18.48 -2.80
N ILE A 79 -6.23 -18.12 -2.52
CA ILE A 79 -5.87 -17.32 -1.33
C ILE A 79 -6.63 -15.99 -1.34
N LEU A 80 -6.65 -15.29 -2.48
CA LEU A 80 -7.35 -14.01 -2.60
C LEU A 80 -8.88 -14.15 -2.46
N ALA A 81 -9.46 -15.18 -3.06
CA ALA A 81 -10.89 -15.41 -3.08
C ALA A 81 -11.44 -15.99 -1.77
N SER A 82 -10.61 -16.68 -0.98
CA SER A 82 -11.00 -17.31 0.29
C SER A 82 -10.52 -16.54 1.53
N GLY A 83 -9.50 -15.70 1.39
CA GLY A 83 -8.85 -15.05 2.53
C GLY A 83 -7.89 -15.96 3.31
N ASP A 84 -7.74 -17.23 2.92
CA ASP A 84 -6.91 -18.23 3.62
C ASP A 84 -5.47 -18.19 3.10
N LEU A 85 -4.56 -17.64 3.90
CA LEU A 85 -3.15 -17.49 3.51
C LEU A 85 -2.31 -18.75 3.77
N GLN A 86 -2.78 -19.66 4.63
CA GLN A 86 -1.98 -20.81 5.11
C GLN A 86 -2.60 -22.18 4.81
N ASP A 87 -3.59 -22.27 3.92
CA ASP A 87 -4.28 -23.53 3.58
C ASP A 87 -4.82 -24.23 4.87
N GLY A 88 -5.44 -23.46 5.77
CA GLY A 88 -6.08 -23.93 7.01
C GLY A 88 -5.41 -23.52 8.33
N GLY A 89 -4.49 -22.55 8.31
CA GLY A 89 -3.85 -21.97 9.50
C GLY A 89 -4.37 -20.55 9.80
N THR A 90 -4.99 -20.33 10.96
CA THR A 90 -5.82 -19.12 11.21
C THR A 90 -5.05 -17.85 11.62
N THR A 91 -3.72 -17.82 11.56
CA THR A 91 -2.92 -16.72 12.14
C THR A 91 -2.59 -15.60 11.17
N ASP A 92 -2.70 -15.82 9.86
CA ASP A 92 -2.43 -14.82 8.82
C ASP A 92 -3.62 -14.63 7.86
N ASP A 93 -4.85 -15.04 8.19
CA ASP A 93 -6.00 -14.90 7.29
C ASP A 93 -6.52 -13.44 7.18
N PHE A 94 -7.18 -13.12 6.08
CA PHE A 94 -7.72 -11.79 5.78
C PHE A 94 -9.11 -11.87 5.14
N ASP A 95 -9.81 -10.73 5.03
CA ASP A 95 -11.13 -10.70 4.41
C ASP A 95 -11.05 -11.07 2.91
N PRO A 96 -11.85 -12.03 2.44
CA PRO A 96 -11.91 -12.37 1.02
C PRO A 96 -12.15 -11.15 0.14
N VAL A 97 -11.46 -11.09 -1.00
CA VAL A 97 -11.61 -9.95 -1.91
C VAL A 97 -12.92 -10.07 -2.69
N ALA A 98 -13.62 -8.94 -2.88
CA ALA A 98 -14.88 -8.90 -3.61
C ALA A 98 -14.66 -9.03 -5.12
N SER A 99 -13.55 -8.49 -5.62
CA SER A 99 -13.26 -8.51 -7.06
C SER A 99 -11.78 -8.48 -7.40
N ILE A 100 -11.36 -9.36 -8.31
CA ILE A 100 -10.00 -9.41 -8.86
C ILE A 100 -10.07 -9.09 -10.35
N GLN A 101 -9.25 -8.15 -10.82
CA GLN A 101 -8.96 -7.99 -12.24
C GLN A 101 -7.55 -8.46 -12.52
N VAL A 102 -7.36 -9.28 -13.57
CA VAL A 102 -6.05 -9.75 -13.98
C VAL A 102 -5.77 -9.36 -15.42
N GLY A 103 -4.69 -8.62 -15.59
CA GLY A 103 -4.11 -8.26 -16.88
C GLY A 103 -2.74 -8.91 -17.04
N ILE A 104 -2.42 -9.35 -18.25
CA ILE A 104 -1.12 -9.93 -18.57
C ILE A 104 -0.50 -9.15 -19.72
N ILE A 105 0.76 -8.78 -19.60
CA ILE A 105 1.59 -8.17 -20.65
C ILE A 105 2.89 -8.95 -20.80
N THR A 106 3.63 -8.67 -21.87
CA THR A 106 4.95 -9.26 -22.11
C THR A 106 6.06 -8.22 -22.03
N SER A 107 7.31 -8.69 -21.99
CA SER A 107 8.52 -7.87 -22.08
C SER A 107 8.77 -7.28 -23.49
N ASN A 108 8.01 -7.71 -24.51
CA ASN A 108 8.27 -7.37 -25.90
C ASN A 108 7.66 -6.01 -26.29
N MET A 109 8.44 -4.93 -26.19
CA MET A 109 8.08 -3.59 -26.69
C MET A 109 8.51 -3.33 -28.15
N GLY A 110 9.12 -4.34 -28.78
CA GLY A 110 9.79 -4.21 -30.07
C GLY A 110 10.99 -3.28 -30.04
N ILE A 111 11.73 -3.26 -31.14
CA ILE A 111 12.98 -2.48 -31.27
C ILE A 111 12.87 -1.38 -32.33
N GLY A 112 11.65 -0.91 -32.62
CA GLY A 112 11.44 0.17 -33.57
C GLY A 112 11.94 -0.12 -34.99
N GLY A 113 11.94 -1.39 -35.41
CA GLY A 113 12.32 -1.83 -36.75
C GLY A 113 13.83 -1.76 -37.00
N VAL A 114 14.67 -1.95 -35.99
CA VAL A 114 16.12 -2.17 -36.18
C VAL A 114 16.31 -3.53 -36.86
N ASP A 115 17.19 -3.58 -37.86
CA ASP A 115 17.43 -4.80 -38.64
C ASP A 115 18.44 -5.70 -37.91
N ILE A 116 17.90 -6.71 -37.23
CA ILE A 116 18.67 -7.74 -36.51
C ILE A 116 18.28 -9.15 -36.99
N PRO A 117 19.10 -10.18 -36.72
CA PRO A 117 18.79 -11.53 -37.19
C PRO A 117 17.45 -12.02 -36.64
N ALA A 118 16.67 -12.70 -37.48
CA ALA A 118 15.35 -13.21 -37.10
C ALA A 118 15.37 -14.15 -35.87
N SER A 119 16.52 -14.76 -35.57
CA SER A 119 16.72 -15.58 -34.37
C SER A 119 16.66 -14.80 -33.05
N ALA A 120 16.70 -13.47 -33.10
CA ALA A 120 16.47 -12.60 -31.95
C ALA A 120 14.98 -12.29 -31.71
N PHE A 121 14.09 -12.78 -32.59
CA PHE A 121 12.63 -12.69 -32.47
C PHE A 121 12.02 -11.27 -32.36
N CYS A 122 12.82 -10.21 -32.46
CA CYS A 122 12.39 -8.81 -32.49
C CYS A 122 11.86 -8.41 -33.88
N THR A 123 10.81 -9.08 -34.33
CA THR A 123 10.35 -9.03 -35.73
C THR A 123 9.37 -7.90 -36.03
N THR A 124 8.83 -7.22 -35.02
CA THR A 124 7.84 -6.16 -35.17
C THR A 124 8.37 -4.82 -34.65
N THR A 125 7.88 -3.74 -35.23
CA THR A 125 8.30 -2.38 -34.86
C THR A 125 7.88 -1.99 -33.44
N LEU A 126 6.80 -2.56 -32.90
CA LEU A 126 6.24 -2.23 -31.57
C LEU A 126 6.14 -3.42 -30.62
N GLY A 127 6.53 -4.63 -31.02
CA GLY A 127 6.29 -5.81 -30.20
C GLY A 127 4.80 -5.95 -29.88
N ASP A 128 4.52 -6.24 -28.62
CA ASP A 128 3.22 -6.22 -27.96
C ASP A 128 2.87 -4.84 -27.36
N ASP A 129 3.83 -3.91 -27.35
CA ASP A 129 3.65 -2.49 -27.02
C ASP A 129 3.07 -2.18 -25.63
N GLY A 130 3.14 -3.12 -24.68
CA GLY A 130 2.49 -2.98 -23.37
C GLY A 130 0.96 -3.05 -23.44
N ILE A 131 0.42 -3.57 -24.55
CA ILE A 131 -1.01 -3.89 -24.67
C ILE A 131 -1.25 -5.24 -24.00
N LEU A 132 -2.37 -5.34 -23.28
CA LEU A 132 -2.77 -6.57 -22.60
C LEU A 132 -2.93 -7.72 -23.60
N VAL A 133 -2.43 -8.89 -23.20
CA VAL A 133 -2.60 -10.16 -23.91
C VAL A 133 -4.05 -10.61 -23.76
N ASP A 134 -4.78 -10.61 -24.87
CA ASP A 134 -6.17 -11.06 -24.93
C ASP A 134 -6.30 -12.52 -25.38
N LEU A 135 -5.23 -13.12 -25.92
CA LEU A 135 -5.23 -14.50 -26.39
C LEU A 135 -3.91 -15.19 -26.02
N HIS A 136 -4.02 -16.41 -25.48
CA HIS A 136 -2.86 -17.23 -25.17
C HIS A 136 -2.04 -17.56 -26.42
N ARG A 137 -0.74 -17.73 -26.23
CA ARG A 137 0.22 -18.05 -27.31
C ARG A 137 0.88 -19.40 -27.09
N GLY A 138 0.33 -20.15 -26.15
CA GLY A 138 0.71 -21.49 -25.77
C GLY A 138 0.28 -22.57 -26.75
N THR A 139 0.63 -23.81 -26.40
CA THR A 139 0.21 -25.00 -27.15
C THR A 139 -0.95 -25.75 -26.50
N ASN A 140 -1.45 -25.27 -25.35
CA ASN A 140 -2.51 -25.95 -24.61
C ASN A 140 -3.86 -25.82 -25.35
N ALA A 141 -4.33 -26.94 -25.91
CA ALA A 141 -5.59 -27.00 -26.67
C ALA A 141 -6.85 -26.80 -25.81
N SER A 142 -6.74 -26.86 -24.48
CA SER A 142 -7.84 -26.57 -23.56
C SER A 142 -8.08 -25.07 -23.38
N CYS A 143 -7.12 -24.23 -23.77
CA CYS A 143 -7.24 -22.79 -23.64
C CYS A 143 -8.13 -22.18 -24.75
N PRO A 144 -8.93 -21.14 -24.43
CA PRO A 144 -9.80 -20.48 -25.40
C PRO A 144 -9.06 -20.01 -26.65
N THR A 145 -9.63 -20.18 -27.83
CA THR A 145 -9.01 -19.74 -29.10
C THR A 145 -9.50 -18.38 -29.57
N GLU A 146 -10.43 -17.76 -28.84
CA GLU A 146 -10.97 -16.43 -29.13
C GLU A 146 -10.40 -15.42 -28.12
N PRO A 147 -10.10 -14.19 -28.55
CA PRO A 147 -9.61 -13.14 -27.66
C PRO A 147 -10.58 -12.82 -26.52
N ALA A 148 -10.05 -12.56 -25.34
CA ALA A 148 -10.76 -11.99 -24.20
C ALA A 148 -11.24 -10.57 -24.53
N VAL A 149 -12.49 -10.27 -24.19
CA VAL A 149 -13.09 -8.93 -24.36
C VAL A 149 -13.81 -8.54 -23.07
N PRO A 150 -13.30 -7.56 -22.29
CA PRO A 150 -12.06 -6.80 -22.53
C PRO A 150 -10.79 -7.68 -22.40
N ALA A 151 -9.62 -7.14 -22.76
CA ALA A 151 -8.34 -7.85 -22.76
C ALA A 151 -7.78 -8.20 -21.35
N PHE A 152 -8.63 -8.16 -20.33
CA PHE A 152 -8.33 -8.56 -18.96
C PHE A 152 -9.50 -9.40 -18.41
N LEU A 153 -9.21 -10.22 -17.42
CA LEU A 153 -10.20 -11.09 -16.80
C LEU A 153 -10.67 -10.48 -15.48
N THR A 154 -11.95 -10.65 -15.15
CA THR A 154 -12.53 -10.21 -13.87
C THR A 154 -13.14 -11.38 -13.14
N PHE A 155 -12.89 -11.45 -11.84
CA PHE A 155 -13.54 -12.33 -10.87
C PHE A 155 -14.41 -11.49 -9.95
N MET A 156 -15.61 -11.99 -9.65
CA MET A 156 -16.55 -11.47 -8.66
C MET A 156 -16.92 -12.58 -7.68
N SER A 157 -16.62 -12.39 -6.38
CA SER A 157 -16.82 -13.42 -5.35
C SER A 157 -18.28 -13.90 -5.21
N SER A 158 -19.24 -13.06 -5.60
CA SER A 158 -20.67 -13.38 -5.54
C SER A 158 -21.20 -14.26 -6.68
N THR A 159 -20.49 -14.36 -7.80
CA THR A 159 -21.01 -15.04 -9.00
C THR A 159 -20.05 -16.02 -9.65
N ASP A 160 -18.76 -15.88 -9.43
CA ASP A 160 -17.74 -16.59 -10.19
C ASP A 160 -17.09 -17.71 -9.38
N ASP A 161 -16.64 -18.74 -10.09
CA ASP A 161 -15.89 -19.86 -9.50
C ASP A 161 -14.38 -19.54 -9.58
N PRO A 162 -13.65 -19.50 -8.45
CA PRO A 162 -12.23 -19.14 -8.41
C PRO A 162 -11.36 -20.06 -9.30
N ALA A 163 -11.65 -21.36 -9.31
CA ALA A 163 -10.88 -22.32 -10.10
C ALA A 163 -11.04 -22.10 -11.62
N THR A 164 -12.25 -21.83 -12.08
CA THR A 164 -12.54 -21.51 -13.50
C THR A 164 -11.89 -20.18 -13.92
N PHE A 165 -11.93 -19.18 -13.04
CA PHE A 165 -11.24 -17.91 -13.26
C PHE A 165 -9.73 -18.11 -13.36
N ALA A 166 -9.12 -18.81 -12.40
CA ALA A 166 -7.69 -19.10 -12.38
C ALA A 166 -7.21 -19.88 -13.61
N ALA A 167 -7.98 -20.85 -14.08
CA ALA A 167 -7.66 -21.59 -15.31
C ALA A 167 -7.62 -20.66 -16.53
N SER A 168 -8.53 -19.68 -16.59
CA SER A 168 -8.56 -18.68 -17.68
C SER A 168 -7.36 -17.73 -17.61
N VAL A 169 -6.98 -17.31 -16.40
CA VAL A 169 -5.77 -16.50 -16.16
C VAL A 169 -4.51 -17.29 -16.55
N GLY A 170 -4.41 -18.56 -16.15
CA GLY A 170 -3.31 -19.45 -16.51
C GLY A 170 -3.16 -19.61 -18.03
N CYS A 171 -4.26 -19.65 -18.78
CA CYS A 171 -4.20 -19.63 -20.23
C CYS A 171 -3.54 -18.36 -20.77
N LEU A 172 -3.97 -17.18 -20.35
CA LEU A 172 -3.37 -15.92 -20.83
C LEU A 172 -1.92 -15.75 -20.38
N ALA A 173 -1.53 -16.35 -19.24
CA ALA A 173 -0.17 -16.31 -18.72
C ALA A 173 0.82 -17.13 -19.56
N ASP A 174 0.32 -18.08 -20.37
CA ASP A 174 1.09 -18.72 -21.43
C ASP A 174 1.25 -17.76 -22.63
N THR A 175 2.22 -16.86 -22.48
CA THR A 175 2.53 -15.80 -23.45
C THR A 175 3.46 -16.26 -24.58
N GLY A 176 3.85 -17.54 -24.56
CA GLY A 176 4.83 -18.13 -25.46
C GLY A 176 6.27 -17.74 -25.13
N SER A 177 7.22 -18.33 -25.85
CA SER A 177 8.67 -18.21 -25.62
C SER A 177 9.42 -17.74 -26.90
N GLN A 178 8.77 -16.88 -27.68
CA GLN A 178 9.30 -16.31 -28.93
C GLN A 178 9.26 -14.77 -28.91
N GLY A 179 9.44 -14.19 -27.73
CA GLY A 179 9.58 -12.78 -27.46
C GLY A 179 10.91 -12.22 -27.97
N CYS A 180 10.95 -10.91 -28.15
CA CYS A 180 12.16 -10.20 -28.56
C CYS A 180 13.29 -10.37 -27.53
N ALA A 181 14.49 -10.70 -28.00
CA ALA A 181 15.71 -10.88 -27.18
C ALA A 181 16.29 -9.55 -26.61
N PHE A 182 15.45 -8.51 -26.53
CA PHE A 182 15.74 -7.24 -25.88
C PHE A 182 14.53 -6.91 -25.01
N GLU A 183 14.61 -7.38 -23.78
CA GLU A 183 13.54 -7.41 -22.80
C GLU A 183 13.37 -5.99 -22.25
N GLN A 184 12.14 -5.48 -22.33
CA GLN A 184 11.81 -4.10 -21.96
C GLN A 184 10.69 -4.08 -20.92
N GLN A 185 10.89 -4.86 -19.85
CA GLN A 185 9.90 -5.14 -18.83
C GLN A 185 9.39 -3.86 -18.15
N LEU A 186 10.30 -2.96 -17.77
CA LEU A 186 9.94 -1.74 -17.04
C LEU A 186 9.18 -0.75 -17.93
N GLU A 187 9.57 -0.59 -19.19
CA GLU A 187 8.84 0.26 -20.14
C GLU A 187 7.48 -0.34 -20.50
N ALA A 188 7.37 -1.67 -20.62
CA ALA A 188 6.11 -2.36 -20.89
C ALA A 188 5.09 -2.14 -19.76
N VAL A 189 5.47 -2.34 -18.49
CA VAL A 189 4.60 -2.04 -17.33
C VAL A 189 4.18 -0.59 -17.33
N LEU A 190 5.14 0.32 -17.46
CA LEU A 190 4.84 1.74 -17.39
C LEU A 190 3.90 2.15 -18.53
N LYS A 191 4.10 1.63 -19.74
CA LYS A 191 3.22 1.91 -20.88
C LYS A 191 1.83 1.33 -20.71
N ALA A 192 1.73 0.10 -20.20
CA ALA A 192 0.46 -0.59 -20.00
C ALA A 192 -0.47 0.18 -19.05
N LEU A 193 0.09 0.76 -17.99
CA LEU A 193 -0.65 1.42 -16.91
C LEU A 193 -0.82 2.92 -17.09
N THR A 194 0.10 3.59 -17.79
CA THR A 194 0.04 5.05 -18.00
C THR A 194 -1.20 5.42 -18.81
N PRO A 195 -2.06 6.35 -18.34
CA PRO A 195 -3.19 6.85 -19.12
C PRO A 195 -2.76 7.43 -20.47
N ALA A 196 -3.54 7.18 -21.54
CA ALA A 196 -3.22 7.69 -22.87
C ALA A 196 -3.10 9.23 -22.94
N ASP A 197 -3.87 9.93 -22.12
CA ASP A 197 -3.84 11.40 -21.99
C ASP A 197 -2.76 11.92 -21.02
N SER A 198 -1.98 11.03 -20.40
CA SER A 198 -0.87 11.39 -19.51
C SER A 198 0.19 12.23 -20.21
N SER A 199 0.89 13.06 -19.44
CA SER A 199 2.08 13.77 -19.89
C SER A 199 3.29 12.84 -20.10
N ILE A 200 3.28 11.65 -19.50
CA ILE A 200 4.28 10.62 -19.71
C ILE A 200 4.09 10.05 -21.13
N LYS A 201 5.12 10.14 -21.95
CA LYS A 201 5.13 9.66 -23.35
C LYS A 201 6.26 8.66 -23.56
N PHE A 202 6.12 7.88 -24.64
CA PHE A 202 7.02 6.77 -24.99
C PHE A 202 7.71 7.10 -26.31
N PRO A 203 8.80 7.89 -26.28
CA PRO A 203 9.54 8.29 -27.47
C PRO A 203 10.46 7.16 -27.94
N GLN A 204 10.77 7.19 -29.24
CA GLN A 204 11.79 6.36 -29.85
C GLN A 204 12.61 7.21 -30.80
N ARG A 205 13.91 7.11 -30.65
CA ARG A 205 14.95 7.86 -31.35
C ARG A 205 15.83 6.90 -32.12
N ARG A 206 16.28 7.37 -33.28
CA ARG A 206 17.29 6.69 -34.09
C ARG A 206 18.22 7.74 -34.66
N ASN A 207 19.53 7.52 -34.57
CA ASN A 207 20.56 8.50 -34.91
C ASN A 207 20.34 9.87 -34.24
N GLY A 208 19.93 9.86 -32.97
CA GLY A 208 19.64 11.08 -32.20
C GLY A 208 18.39 11.85 -32.62
N VAL A 209 17.59 11.35 -33.56
CA VAL A 209 16.34 11.96 -34.02
C VAL A 209 15.15 11.17 -33.52
N GLU A 210 14.16 11.84 -32.92
CA GLU A 210 12.89 11.21 -32.56
C GLU A 210 12.12 10.83 -33.82
N ILE A 211 11.94 9.52 -34.03
CA ILE A 211 11.22 8.97 -35.18
C ILE A 211 9.77 8.62 -34.83
N ARG A 212 9.48 8.46 -33.54
CA ARG A 212 8.14 8.12 -33.04
C ARG A 212 7.98 8.57 -31.60
N ARG A 213 6.74 8.91 -31.25
CA ARG A 213 6.29 9.15 -29.88
C ARG A 213 4.89 8.58 -29.73
N THR A 214 4.70 7.72 -28.75
CA THR A 214 3.41 7.06 -28.48
C THR A 214 2.89 7.39 -27.09
N ASP A 215 1.60 7.20 -26.91
CA ASP A 215 0.88 7.38 -25.65
C ASP A 215 0.92 6.08 -24.84
N GLY A 216 0.56 6.18 -23.55
CA GLY A 216 0.29 5.00 -22.73
C GLY A 216 -1.04 4.34 -23.07
N HIS A 217 -1.29 3.15 -22.51
CA HIS A 217 -2.46 2.34 -22.82
C HIS A 217 -3.54 2.32 -21.73
N GLY A 218 -3.28 2.88 -20.54
CA GLY A 218 -4.27 3.02 -19.48
C GLY A 218 -5.34 4.08 -19.78
N GLY A 219 -6.30 4.25 -18.88
CA GLY A 219 -7.35 5.26 -19.01
C GLY A 219 -8.20 5.01 -20.27
N ALA A 220 -8.15 5.92 -21.24
CA ALA A 220 -8.85 5.78 -22.52
C ALA A 220 -8.02 5.09 -23.63
N GLY A 221 -6.87 4.49 -23.28
CA GLY A 221 -6.00 3.77 -24.20
C GLY A 221 -6.45 2.33 -24.51
N ALA A 222 -5.54 1.53 -25.07
CA ALA A 222 -5.84 0.15 -25.48
C ALA A 222 -6.19 -0.79 -24.30
N ASN A 223 -5.67 -0.50 -23.11
CA ASN A 223 -5.94 -1.24 -21.86
C ASN A 223 -7.04 -0.56 -21.02
N SER A 224 -7.92 0.21 -21.68
CA SER A 224 -9.02 0.91 -21.02
C SER A 224 -9.86 -0.02 -20.16
N GLY A 225 -10.11 0.39 -18.92
CA GLY A 225 -10.94 -0.33 -17.96
C GLY A 225 -10.20 -1.28 -17.01
N PHE A 226 -8.91 -1.58 -17.28
CA PHE A 226 -8.14 -2.49 -16.42
C PHE A 226 -7.83 -1.89 -15.05
N LEU A 227 -7.16 -0.74 -14.99
CA LEU A 227 -6.78 -0.11 -13.72
C LEU A 227 -7.97 0.67 -13.14
N ARG A 228 -8.56 0.15 -12.06
CA ARG A 228 -9.64 0.79 -11.31
C ARG A 228 -9.12 1.86 -10.36
N ALA A 229 -9.88 2.94 -10.20
CA ALA A 229 -9.49 4.06 -9.34
C ALA A 229 -9.42 3.69 -7.83
N ASN A 230 -10.20 2.69 -7.39
CA ASN A 230 -10.36 2.31 -5.98
C ASN A 230 -9.98 0.85 -5.68
N SER A 231 -9.05 0.30 -6.43
CA SER A 231 -8.43 -1.01 -6.18
C SER A 231 -7.05 -0.88 -5.54
N LEU A 232 -6.56 -1.98 -4.97
CA LEU A 232 -5.13 -2.20 -4.77
C LEU A 232 -4.52 -2.65 -6.12
N LEU A 233 -3.41 -2.04 -6.53
CA LEU A 233 -2.68 -2.45 -7.73
C LEU A 233 -1.47 -3.31 -7.31
N ALA A 234 -1.38 -4.54 -7.80
CA ALA A 234 -0.15 -5.34 -7.69
C ALA A 234 0.46 -5.56 -9.07
N ILE A 235 1.71 -5.11 -9.25
CA ILE A 235 2.52 -5.32 -10.44
C ILE A 235 3.47 -6.48 -10.14
N ILE A 236 3.36 -7.56 -10.89
CA ILE A 236 4.12 -8.80 -10.68
C ILE A 236 5.00 -9.04 -11.90
N MET A 237 6.30 -8.86 -11.72
CA MET A 237 7.32 -9.04 -12.75
C MET A 237 7.86 -10.47 -12.69
N VAL A 238 7.83 -11.19 -13.81
CA VAL A 238 8.37 -12.55 -13.92
C VAL A 238 9.36 -12.59 -15.09
N THR A 239 10.66 -12.64 -14.79
CA THR A 239 11.73 -12.58 -15.80
C THR A 239 13.04 -13.17 -15.28
N ASP A 240 13.80 -13.83 -16.14
CA ASP A 240 15.15 -14.32 -15.87
C ASP A 240 16.26 -13.35 -16.32
N GLU A 241 15.90 -12.17 -16.83
CA GLU A 241 16.82 -11.14 -17.33
C GLU A 241 16.55 -9.76 -16.71
N ASP A 242 17.47 -8.81 -16.93
CA ASP A 242 17.32 -7.42 -16.47
C ASP A 242 16.80 -6.52 -17.60
N ASP A 243 16.21 -5.39 -17.24
CA ASP A 243 15.58 -4.49 -18.20
C ASP A 243 16.59 -3.85 -19.17
N CYS A 244 16.24 -3.82 -20.47
CA CYS A 244 16.98 -3.16 -21.54
C CYS A 244 16.27 -1.92 -22.12
N SER A 245 15.27 -1.38 -21.43
CA SER A 245 14.45 -0.28 -21.93
C SER A 245 15.24 1.02 -22.18
N THR A 246 15.07 1.55 -23.39
CA THR A 246 15.66 2.82 -23.87
C THR A 246 14.73 3.53 -24.87
N ASP A 247 14.88 4.84 -25.01
CA ASP A 247 14.37 5.57 -26.17
C ASP A 247 15.33 5.60 -27.36
N ASP A 248 16.61 5.27 -27.19
CA ASP A 248 17.61 5.27 -28.25
C ASP A 248 17.73 3.89 -28.89
N LEU A 249 17.02 3.69 -30.00
CA LEU A 249 16.96 2.43 -30.72
C LEU A 249 18.31 2.01 -31.32
N ASP A 250 19.28 2.92 -31.42
CA ASP A 250 20.62 2.58 -31.91
C ASP A 250 21.31 1.56 -30.96
N LEU A 251 20.85 1.44 -29.70
CA LEU A 251 21.33 0.44 -28.74
C LEU A 251 21.11 -0.99 -29.22
N TYR A 252 20.01 -1.23 -29.94
CA TYR A 252 19.61 -2.55 -30.44
C TYR A 252 20.32 -2.94 -31.74
N GLU A 253 21.10 -2.04 -32.36
CA GLU A 253 21.82 -2.36 -33.59
C GLU A 253 23.05 -3.24 -33.29
N ILE A 254 22.89 -4.55 -33.50
CA ILE A 254 23.93 -5.55 -33.18
C ILE A 254 24.54 -6.24 -34.42
N THR A 255 24.13 -5.86 -35.62
CA THR A 255 24.52 -6.55 -36.87
C THR A 255 25.70 -5.91 -37.59
N THR A 256 26.04 -4.65 -37.26
CA THR A 256 27.11 -3.92 -37.92
C THR A 256 28.26 -3.62 -36.95
N THR A 257 29.45 -3.32 -37.47
CA THR A 257 30.64 -3.06 -36.67
C THR A 257 30.88 -1.57 -36.40
N ASN A 258 30.06 -0.69 -36.98
CA ASN A 258 30.17 0.75 -36.88
C ASN A 258 28.84 1.35 -36.38
N THR A 259 28.46 0.95 -35.16
CA THR A 259 27.24 1.35 -34.47
C THR A 259 27.54 2.44 -33.44
N ALA A 260 26.52 3.19 -33.03
CA ALA A 260 26.64 4.16 -31.94
C ALA A 260 27.05 3.48 -30.62
N TYR A 261 26.57 2.25 -30.41
CA TYR A 261 26.84 1.40 -29.26
C TYR A 261 27.55 0.11 -29.69
N PRO A 262 28.90 0.09 -29.69
CA PRO A 262 29.65 -1.07 -30.15
C PRO A 262 29.31 -2.34 -29.37
N VAL A 263 29.04 -3.43 -30.10
CA VAL A 263 28.72 -4.72 -29.49
C VAL A 263 29.94 -5.30 -28.78
N PRO A 264 29.82 -5.71 -27.50
CA PRO A 264 30.89 -6.39 -26.79
C PRO A 264 31.41 -7.61 -27.54
N ARG A 265 32.70 -7.94 -27.37
CA ARG A 265 33.34 -9.10 -28.03
C ARG A 265 33.73 -10.18 -27.03
N ASP A 266 33.55 -11.43 -27.42
CA ASP A 266 33.95 -12.58 -26.62
C ASP A 266 35.47 -12.77 -26.56
N ASN A 267 35.92 -13.76 -25.79
CA ASN A 267 37.34 -14.08 -25.63
C ASN A 267 37.83 -15.12 -26.67
N ALA A 268 37.03 -15.41 -27.71
CA ALA A 268 37.44 -16.34 -28.77
C ALA A 268 38.53 -15.72 -29.66
N SER A 269 39.17 -16.56 -30.47
CA SER A 269 40.20 -16.12 -31.42
C SER A 269 39.91 -16.67 -32.81
N PRO A 270 39.37 -15.86 -33.75
CA PRO A 270 39.06 -14.43 -33.62
C PRO A 270 37.84 -14.17 -32.71
N PRO A 271 37.73 -12.97 -32.08
CA PRO A 271 36.60 -12.64 -31.22
C PRO A 271 35.27 -12.52 -31.97
N ASN A 272 34.24 -13.19 -31.48
CA ASN A 272 32.85 -13.06 -31.95
C ASN A 272 32.13 -11.92 -31.24
N LEU A 273 30.98 -11.52 -31.77
CA LEU A 273 30.08 -10.58 -31.10
C LEU A 273 29.37 -11.29 -29.93
N ALA A 274 29.18 -10.57 -28.83
CA ALA A 274 28.54 -11.04 -27.60
C ALA A 274 27.30 -10.17 -27.28
N PRO A 275 26.21 -10.30 -28.06
CA PRO A 275 25.04 -9.42 -27.96
C PRO A 275 24.32 -9.49 -26.61
N ASN A 276 24.37 -10.62 -25.89
CA ASN A 276 23.77 -10.77 -24.55
C ASN A 276 24.34 -9.78 -23.51
N ARG A 277 25.52 -9.19 -23.77
CA ARG A 277 26.12 -8.18 -22.90
C ARG A 277 25.81 -6.74 -23.33
N GLN A 278 25.06 -6.53 -24.40
CA GLN A 278 24.84 -5.21 -25.02
C GLN A 278 24.24 -4.22 -24.03
N CYS A 279 23.14 -4.58 -23.38
CA CYS A 279 22.42 -3.69 -22.46
C CYS A 279 23.27 -3.40 -21.20
N ALA A 280 23.91 -4.41 -20.62
CA ALA A 280 24.79 -4.23 -19.47
C ALA A 280 26.02 -3.37 -19.78
N ALA A 281 26.55 -3.43 -21.02
CA ALA A 281 27.69 -2.64 -21.43
C ALA A 281 27.37 -1.15 -21.64
N HIS A 282 26.09 -0.81 -21.88
CA HIS A 282 25.64 0.54 -22.27
C HIS A 282 24.46 1.01 -21.39
N ARG A 283 24.61 0.93 -20.07
CA ARG A 283 23.59 1.41 -19.12
C ARG A 283 23.30 2.91 -19.24
N ASP A 284 24.26 3.70 -19.70
CA ASP A 284 24.12 5.14 -19.94
C ASP A 284 23.15 5.47 -21.10
N ALA A 285 22.92 4.51 -22.00
CA ALA A 285 21.99 4.65 -23.12
C ALA A 285 20.54 4.31 -22.74
N GLN A 286 20.30 3.77 -21.54
CA GLN A 286 18.99 3.34 -21.09
C GLN A 286 18.35 4.37 -20.16
N TYR A 287 17.04 4.25 -19.95
CA TYR A 287 16.34 5.16 -19.06
C TYR A 287 16.87 5.08 -17.62
N ASN A 288 17.01 6.23 -16.97
CA ASN A 288 17.26 6.29 -15.54
C ASN A 288 16.05 5.75 -14.78
N VAL A 289 16.25 4.69 -14.03
CA VAL A 289 15.17 3.93 -13.40
C VAL A 289 14.41 4.71 -12.33
N MET A 290 15.07 5.62 -11.61
CA MET A 290 14.43 6.43 -10.58
C MET A 290 13.48 7.45 -11.23
N THR A 291 13.99 8.23 -12.19
CA THR A 291 13.18 9.30 -12.79
C THR A 291 12.18 8.81 -13.83
N ARG A 292 12.40 7.63 -14.42
CA ARG A 292 11.50 7.06 -15.43
C ARG A 292 10.44 6.17 -14.79
N TYR A 293 10.87 5.19 -13.99
CA TYR A 293 10.00 4.09 -13.54
C TYR A 293 9.48 4.31 -12.13
N VAL A 294 10.32 4.73 -11.17
CA VAL A 294 9.84 5.02 -9.81
C VAL A 294 8.85 6.19 -9.86
N ASP A 295 9.23 7.33 -10.43
CA ASP A 295 8.32 8.48 -10.59
C ASP A 295 7.09 8.14 -11.44
N GLY A 296 7.26 7.33 -12.49
CA GLY A 296 6.18 6.94 -13.39
C GLY A 296 5.13 6.04 -12.72
N ILE A 297 5.56 5.08 -11.90
CA ILE A 297 4.67 4.18 -11.15
C ILE A 297 3.99 4.94 -10.01
N LEU A 298 4.70 5.80 -9.27
CA LEU A 298 4.11 6.63 -8.22
C LEU A 298 3.02 7.58 -8.78
N ALA A 299 3.19 8.04 -10.01
CA ALA A 299 2.19 8.87 -10.68
C ALA A 299 0.87 8.14 -11.01
N LEU A 300 0.83 6.81 -10.94
CA LEU A 300 -0.40 6.03 -11.16
C LEU A 300 -1.41 6.20 -10.02
N ARG A 301 -0.93 6.37 -8.78
CA ARG A 301 -1.75 6.54 -7.57
C ARG A 301 -1.17 7.61 -6.64
N PRO A 302 -1.19 8.90 -7.01
CA PRO A 302 -0.60 9.96 -6.20
C PRO A 302 -1.26 10.04 -4.81
N GLY A 303 -0.46 9.94 -3.74
CA GLY A 303 -0.93 10.00 -2.35
C GLY A 303 -1.65 8.73 -1.87
N ALA A 304 -1.50 7.62 -2.61
CA ALA A 304 -2.04 6.31 -2.29
C ALA A 304 -1.00 5.21 -2.60
N GLU A 305 0.27 5.50 -2.32
CA GLU A 305 1.41 4.63 -2.59
C GLU A 305 1.27 3.27 -1.90
N ASN A 306 0.69 3.26 -0.70
CA ASN A 306 0.39 2.05 0.09
C ASN A 306 -0.62 1.10 -0.56
N LEU A 307 -1.35 1.55 -1.59
CA LEU A 307 -2.27 0.74 -2.41
C LEU A 307 -1.62 0.25 -3.70
N THR A 308 -0.29 0.33 -3.79
CA THR A 308 0.49 -0.23 -4.88
C THR A 308 1.46 -1.25 -4.32
N ILE A 309 1.60 -2.37 -5.00
CA ILE A 309 2.60 -3.41 -4.75
C ILE A 309 3.43 -3.59 -6.01
N PHE A 310 4.74 -3.69 -5.85
CA PHE A 310 5.68 -4.02 -6.90
C PHE A 310 6.47 -5.27 -6.49
N ALA A 311 6.17 -6.38 -7.14
CA ALA A 311 6.76 -7.68 -6.88
C ALA A 311 7.67 -8.11 -8.03
N THR A 312 8.84 -8.65 -7.71
CA THR A 312 9.80 -9.16 -8.70
C THR A 312 10.13 -10.62 -8.42
N ILE A 313 9.70 -11.52 -9.30
CA ILE A 313 10.16 -12.91 -9.39
C ILE A 313 11.30 -12.92 -10.42
N SER A 314 12.53 -12.83 -9.95
CA SER A 314 13.68 -12.51 -10.80
C SER A 314 14.96 -13.22 -10.39
N GLY A 315 16.05 -13.01 -11.13
CA GLY A 315 17.35 -13.67 -10.94
C GLY A 315 18.08 -13.28 -9.65
N VAL A 316 17.55 -13.65 -8.48
CA VAL A 316 18.23 -13.56 -7.19
C VAL A 316 18.45 -14.98 -6.70
N ASP A 317 19.66 -15.31 -6.25
CA ASP A 317 19.93 -16.65 -5.69
C ASP A 317 19.10 -16.89 -4.42
N PRO A 318 18.43 -18.04 -4.26
CA PRO A 318 17.62 -18.32 -3.07
C PRO A 318 18.39 -18.18 -1.75
N ASP A 319 19.66 -18.59 -1.69
CA ASP A 319 20.46 -18.47 -0.46
C ASP A 319 20.81 -17.01 -0.16
N VAL A 320 21.07 -16.22 -1.22
CA VAL A 320 21.30 -14.76 -1.08
C VAL A 320 20.02 -14.06 -0.66
N LEU A 321 18.86 -14.44 -1.23
CA LEU A 321 17.57 -13.90 -0.85
C LEU A 321 17.26 -14.19 0.62
N ASP A 322 17.44 -15.43 1.05
CA ASP A 322 17.16 -15.86 2.41
C ASP A 322 18.10 -15.23 3.45
N ALA A 323 19.38 -15.09 3.11
CA ALA A 323 20.36 -14.44 3.99
C ALA A 323 20.09 -12.93 4.20
N ASN A 324 19.34 -12.31 3.29
CA ASN A 324 19.02 -10.88 3.31
C ASN A 324 17.53 -10.61 3.48
N SER A 325 16.78 -11.58 4.01
CA SER A 325 15.36 -11.42 4.30
C SER A 325 15.04 -11.74 5.76
N GLU A 326 14.07 -11.02 6.31
CA GLU A 326 13.55 -11.24 7.66
C GLU A 326 12.03 -11.17 7.67
N ASP A 327 11.43 -11.94 8.58
CA ASP A 327 9.99 -11.95 8.76
C ASP A 327 9.59 -10.84 9.74
N VAL A 328 8.67 -9.99 9.31
CA VAL A 328 8.09 -8.89 10.10
C VAL A 328 6.58 -9.02 10.11
N VAL A 329 5.94 -8.59 11.19
CA VAL A 329 4.48 -8.62 11.28
C VAL A 329 3.94 -7.23 10.94
N GLU A 330 3.15 -7.13 9.88
CA GLU A 330 2.45 -5.91 9.45
C GLU A 330 0.95 -6.21 9.42
N ASN A 331 0.14 -5.44 10.17
CA ASN A 331 -1.31 -5.65 10.28
C ASN A 331 -1.74 -7.09 10.66
N GLY A 332 -0.91 -7.80 11.42
CA GLY A 332 -1.18 -9.17 11.84
C GLY A 332 -0.86 -10.23 10.78
N ILE A 333 -0.28 -9.82 9.65
CA ILE A 333 0.21 -10.71 8.60
C ILE A 333 1.74 -10.81 8.70
N THR A 334 2.25 -12.03 8.70
CA THR A 334 3.69 -12.27 8.61
C THR A 334 4.17 -11.99 7.18
N LEU A 335 4.99 -10.96 7.04
CA LEU A 335 5.61 -10.55 5.78
C LEU A 335 7.09 -10.91 5.76
N ARG A 336 7.55 -11.48 4.65
CA ARG A 336 8.98 -11.61 4.37
C ARG A 336 9.48 -10.33 3.72
N THR A 337 10.23 -9.53 4.48
CA THR A 337 10.86 -8.30 3.98
C THR A 337 12.32 -8.55 3.62
N THR A 338 12.83 -7.80 2.64
CA THR A 338 14.14 -8.04 2.05
C THR A 338 14.99 -6.78 2.06
N ASP A 339 16.25 -6.91 2.51
CA ASP A 339 17.27 -5.87 2.38
C ASP A 339 17.79 -5.84 0.93
N ILE A 340 17.14 -5.01 0.11
CA ILE A 340 17.46 -4.86 -1.31
C ILE A 340 18.86 -4.25 -1.51
N ASP A 341 19.31 -3.39 -0.60
CA ASP A 341 20.64 -2.79 -0.69
C ASP A 341 21.75 -3.83 -0.46
N ALA A 342 21.54 -4.74 0.50
CA ALA A 342 22.45 -5.86 0.72
C ALA A 342 22.49 -6.83 -0.48
N ILE A 343 21.34 -7.17 -1.06
CA ILE A 343 21.28 -7.97 -2.29
C ILE A 343 22.03 -7.28 -3.43
N LEU A 344 21.75 -5.99 -3.69
CA LEU A 344 22.41 -5.24 -4.76
C LEU A 344 23.93 -5.10 -4.58
N ALA A 345 24.43 -5.23 -3.35
CA ALA A 345 25.85 -5.22 -2.99
C ALA A 345 26.52 -6.60 -3.10
N ASP A 346 25.73 -7.69 -3.18
CA ASP A 346 26.27 -9.05 -3.27
C ASP A 346 27.08 -9.26 -4.58
N PRO A 347 28.25 -9.94 -4.54
CA PRO A 347 29.07 -10.20 -5.73
C PRO A 347 28.38 -10.99 -6.85
N THR A 348 27.39 -11.83 -6.52
CA THR A 348 26.56 -12.57 -7.50
C THR A 348 25.67 -11.63 -8.30
N MET A 349 25.27 -10.51 -7.70
CA MET A 349 24.39 -9.50 -8.31
C MET A 349 25.13 -8.48 -9.17
N MET A 350 26.42 -8.68 -9.45
CA MET A 350 27.23 -7.83 -10.33
C MET A 350 27.15 -8.30 -11.79
N GLU A 351 26.89 -7.38 -12.72
CA GLU A 351 26.89 -7.62 -14.17
C GLU A 351 28.31 -7.83 -14.70
N ARG A 352 28.82 -9.05 -14.52
CA ARG A 352 30.19 -9.40 -14.90
C ARG A 352 30.15 -10.25 -16.16
N SER A 353 31.11 -10.04 -17.04
CA SER A 353 31.35 -10.96 -18.14
C SER A 353 31.72 -12.35 -17.61
N ASN A 354 31.14 -13.40 -18.20
CA ASN A 354 31.57 -14.77 -17.97
C ASN A 354 32.98 -15.03 -18.55
N ALA A 355 33.55 -16.21 -18.26
CA ALA A 355 34.91 -16.56 -18.67
C ALA A 355 35.09 -16.61 -20.20
N ALA A 356 34.08 -17.05 -20.94
CA ALA A 356 34.11 -17.08 -22.41
C ALA A 356 33.98 -15.69 -23.03
N GLY A 357 33.49 -14.70 -22.27
CA GLY A 357 33.23 -13.36 -22.77
C GLY A 357 31.99 -13.27 -23.65
N ASN A 358 31.20 -14.32 -23.80
CA ASN A 358 30.03 -14.30 -24.68
C ASN A 358 28.75 -13.88 -23.95
N ASP A 359 28.75 -13.90 -22.62
CA ASP A 359 27.57 -13.64 -21.81
C ASP A 359 27.92 -13.02 -20.44
N LEU A 360 26.91 -12.61 -19.69
CA LEU A 360 27.02 -12.29 -18.28
C LEU A 360 27.18 -13.56 -17.43
N VAL A 361 27.71 -13.39 -16.22
CA VAL A 361 27.64 -14.42 -15.17
C VAL A 361 26.22 -14.38 -14.60
N PRO A 362 25.48 -15.51 -14.61
CA PRO A 362 24.18 -15.59 -13.94
C PRO A 362 24.32 -15.27 -12.45
N SER A 363 23.35 -14.55 -11.90
CA SER A 363 23.24 -14.33 -10.45
C SER A 363 22.67 -15.55 -9.74
N CYS A 364 21.83 -16.33 -10.42
CA CYS A 364 21.36 -17.61 -9.92
C CYS A 364 21.27 -18.66 -11.03
N ILE A 365 21.39 -19.93 -10.61
CA ILE A 365 21.35 -21.09 -11.51
C ILE A 365 20.51 -22.17 -10.82
N ARG A 366 19.43 -22.60 -11.47
CA ARG A 366 18.67 -23.80 -11.07
C ARG A 366 19.08 -24.95 -12.00
N PRO A 367 19.56 -26.09 -11.47
CA PRO A 367 19.86 -27.26 -12.29
C PRO A 367 18.66 -27.72 -13.11
N ASN A 368 18.90 -28.35 -14.26
CA ASN A 368 17.82 -28.88 -15.07
C ASN A 368 17.11 -30.04 -14.32
N PRO A 369 15.78 -30.03 -14.15
CA PRO A 369 15.09 -31.08 -13.40
C PRO A 369 15.24 -32.47 -14.03
N ALA A 370 15.29 -32.57 -15.36
CA ALA A 370 15.43 -33.85 -16.06
C ALA A 370 16.89 -34.30 -16.20
N MET A 371 17.85 -33.37 -16.22
CA MET A 371 19.28 -33.65 -16.38
C MET A 371 20.15 -32.79 -15.43
N PRO A 372 20.09 -32.99 -14.10
CA PRO A 372 20.71 -32.06 -13.13
C PRO A 372 22.24 -31.92 -13.25
N MET A 373 22.91 -32.95 -13.77
CA MET A 373 24.37 -32.98 -13.95
C MET A 373 24.82 -32.34 -15.28
N ASN A 374 23.89 -31.95 -16.15
CA ASN A 374 24.21 -31.37 -17.45
C ASN A 374 24.20 -29.85 -17.38
N THR A 375 25.37 -29.27 -17.15
CA THR A 375 25.55 -27.81 -16.99
C THR A 375 25.13 -26.99 -18.22
N SER A 376 24.99 -27.62 -19.39
CA SER A 376 24.54 -26.97 -20.62
C SER A 376 23.02 -26.81 -20.72
N LEU A 377 22.26 -27.44 -19.82
CA LEU A 377 20.79 -27.39 -19.77
C LEU A 377 20.25 -26.72 -18.51
N GLU A 378 21.15 -26.17 -17.67
CA GLU A 378 20.77 -25.42 -16.47
C GLU A 378 19.89 -24.22 -16.82
N ASN A 379 18.92 -23.96 -15.95
CA ASN A 379 18.09 -22.77 -15.99
C ASN A 379 18.88 -21.64 -15.33
N ARG A 380 19.17 -20.58 -16.08
CA ARG A 380 20.04 -19.47 -15.65
C ARG A 380 19.21 -18.21 -15.60
N ALA A 381 19.37 -17.42 -14.55
CA ALA A 381 18.85 -16.07 -14.51
C ALA A 381 19.98 -15.08 -14.20
N PHE A 382 19.90 -13.91 -14.81
CA PHE A 382 20.92 -12.88 -14.79
C PHE A 382 20.57 -11.78 -13.78
N PRO A 383 21.55 -11.00 -13.28
CA PRO A 383 21.34 -10.03 -12.21
C PRO A 383 20.26 -8.97 -12.56
N PRO A 384 19.08 -8.95 -11.91
CA PRO A 384 17.97 -8.03 -12.21
C PRO A 384 18.17 -6.65 -11.53
N ARG A 385 19.35 -6.05 -11.71
CA ARG A 385 19.77 -4.87 -10.94
C ARG A 385 18.85 -3.68 -11.14
N ARG A 386 18.37 -3.44 -12.36
CA ARG A 386 17.47 -2.31 -12.65
C ARG A 386 16.11 -2.54 -12.01
N LEU A 387 15.56 -3.75 -12.09
CA LEU A 387 14.30 -4.11 -11.43
C LEU A 387 14.39 -3.91 -9.91
N LEU A 388 15.42 -4.45 -9.26
CA LEU A 388 15.60 -4.28 -7.80
C LEU A 388 15.85 -2.83 -7.40
N THR A 389 16.50 -2.03 -8.25
CA THR A 389 16.66 -0.60 -8.00
C THR A 389 15.31 0.15 -8.05
N VAL A 390 14.40 -0.24 -8.95
CA VAL A 390 13.03 0.27 -8.98
C VAL A 390 12.28 -0.17 -7.72
N THR A 391 12.32 -1.46 -7.37
CA THR A 391 11.68 -1.98 -6.15
C THR A 391 12.14 -1.21 -4.91
N ARG A 392 13.46 -1.00 -4.75
CA ARG A 392 14.01 -0.20 -3.65
C ARG A 392 13.47 1.23 -3.63
N GLY A 393 13.44 1.90 -4.79
CA GLY A 393 12.95 3.26 -4.91
C GLY A 393 11.46 3.40 -4.56
N LEU A 394 10.65 2.43 -4.99
CA LEU A 394 9.23 2.36 -4.69
C LEU A 394 8.97 2.07 -3.21
N VAL A 395 9.69 1.11 -2.62
CA VAL A 395 9.60 0.79 -1.18
C VAL A 395 9.96 2.02 -0.33
N ALA A 396 11.01 2.75 -0.70
CA ALA A 396 11.38 3.99 -0.02
C ALA A 396 10.29 5.09 -0.11
N ALA A 397 9.40 4.99 -1.11
CA ALA A 397 8.25 5.88 -1.29
C ALA A 397 6.94 5.33 -0.69
N GLY A 398 6.95 4.20 0.00
CA GLY A 398 5.79 3.63 0.68
C GLY A 398 4.98 2.60 -0.13
N VAL A 399 5.48 2.18 -1.29
CA VAL A 399 4.89 1.08 -2.09
C VAL A 399 5.27 -0.25 -1.45
N GLY A 400 4.35 -1.23 -1.47
CA GLY A 400 4.66 -2.58 -1.02
C GLY A 400 5.66 -3.29 -1.93
N GLY A 401 6.82 -3.69 -1.41
CA GLY A 401 7.83 -4.41 -2.18
C GLY A 401 7.84 -5.91 -1.88
N VAL A 402 7.99 -6.72 -2.92
CA VAL A 402 8.26 -8.16 -2.78
C VAL A 402 9.40 -8.55 -3.72
N VAL A 403 10.41 -9.23 -3.18
CA VAL A 403 11.50 -9.82 -3.98
C VAL A 403 11.46 -11.33 -3.79
N ALA A 404 11.39 -12.05 -4.91
CA ALA A 404 11.38 -13.51 -4.94
C ALA A 404 12.35 -14.03 -6.01
N SER A 405 12.86 -15.23 -5.78
CA SER A 405 13.77 -15.89 -6.70
C SER A 405 13.00 -16.65 -7.79
N ILE A 406 13.37 -16.41 -9.05
CA ILE A 406 12.93 -17.25 -10.16
C ILE A 406 13.65 -18.61 -10.20
N CYS A 407 14.80 -18.71 -9.53
CA CYS A 407 15.61 -19.93 -9.44
C CYS A 407 15.18 -20.87 -8.31
N GLN A 408 14.10 -20.56 -7.60
CA GLN A 408 13.57 -21.40 -6.55
C GLN A 408 13.21 -22.81 -7.07
N ALA A 409 13.58 -23.83 -6.30
CA ALA A 409 13.34 -25.23 -6.59
C ALA A 409 12.46 -25.86 -5.49
N VAL A 410 11.71 -26.90 -5.85
CA VAL A 410 10.81 -27.63 -4.92
C VAL A 410 11.60 -28.25 -3.76
N ASP A 411 12.67 -28.99 -4.04
CA ASP A 411 13.48 -29.67 -3.03
C ASP A 411 14.90 -29.92 -3.55
N PRO A 412 15.75 -28.87 -3.59
CA PRO A 412 17.10 -28.98 -4.13
C PRO A 412 17.99 -29.95 -3.34
N ASP A 413 17.76 -30.09 -2.04
CA ASP A 413 18.52 -30.99 -1.16
C ASP A 413 18.30 -32.47 -1.51
N ASN A 414 17.10 -32.82 -2.00
CA ASN A 414 16.76 -34.16 -2.47
C ASN A 414 16.81 -34.30 -4.00
N GLY A 415 17.27 -33.26 -4.71
CA GLY A 415 17.48 -33.27 -6.16
C GLY A 415 16.24 -33.04 -7.02
N ASP A 416 15.16 -32.50 -6.44
CA ASP A 416 14.01 -31.99 -7.18
C ASP A 416 14.23 -30.51 -7.54
N TYR A 417 14.73 -30.29 -8.74
CA TYR A 417 15.01 -28.95 -9.28
C TYR A 417 13.88 -28.40 -10.14
N THR A 418 12.68 -28.97 -10.02
CA THR A 418 11.48 -28.39 -10.66
C THR A 418 11.28 -26.98 -10.13
N ALA A 419 10.99 -26.03 -11.01
CA ALA A 419 10.68 -24.65 -10.62
C ALA A 419 9.54 -24.60 -9.59
N ASP A 420 9.73 -23.85 -8.50
CA ASP A 420 8.72 -23.65 -7.45
C ASP A 420 8.46 -22.16 -7.24
N PHE A 421 7.27 -21.69 -7.67
CA PHE A 421 6.85 -20.30 -7.45
C PHE A 421 5.95 -20.13 -6.22
N GLY A 422 5.70 -21.21 -5.46
CA GLY A 422 4.89 -21.19 -4.25
C GLY A 422 5.37 -20.17 -3.20
N PRO A 423 6.67 -20.07 -2.88
CA PRO A 423 7.19 -19.05 -1.97
C PRO A 423 6.95 -17.61 -2.46
N ALA A 424 7.06 -17.40 -3.77
CA ALA A 424 6.82 -16.09 -4.39
C ALA A 424 5.34 -15.71 -4.26
N VAL A 425 4.43 -16.63 -4.63
CA VAL A 425 2.98 -16.42 -4.52
C VAL A 425 2.55 -16.18 -3.08
N ARG A 426 3.08 -16.93 -2.11
CA ARG A 426 2.81 -16.70 -0.68
C ARG A 426 3.25 -15.29 -0.25
N SER A 427 4.44 -14.86 -0.64
CA SER A 427 4.95 -13.53 -0.27
C SER A 427 4.13 -12.40 -0.90
N ILE A 428 3.70 -12.57 -2.16
CA ILE A 428 2.83 -11.62 -2.86
C ILE A 428 1.45 -11.56 -2.19
N ALA A 429 0.84 -12.71 -1.93
CA ALA A 429 -0.47 -12.78 -1.28
C ALA A 429 -0.44 -12.20 0.14
N ALA A 430 0.60 -12.50 0.92
CA ALA A 430 0.80 -11.92 2.25
C ALA A 430 0.94 -10.40 2.18
N ARG A 431 1.71 -9.87 1.22
CA ARG A 431 1.84 -8.42 1.03
C ARG A 431 0.51 -7.78 0.63
N ILE A 432 -0.26 -8.41 -0.25
CA ILE A 432 -1.62 -7.97 -0.60
C ILE A 432 -2.47 -7.93 0.67
N ALA A 433 -2.56 -9.03 1.42
CA ALA A 433 -3.35 -9.11 2.64
C ALA A 433 -2.98 -8.05 3.68
N ALA A 434 -1.68 -7.80 3.89
CA ALA A 434 -1.22 -6.76 4.81
C ALA A 434 -1.55 -5.33 4.33
N SER A 435 -1.60 -5.12 3.01
CA SER A 435 -2.01 -3.86 2.39
C SER A 435 -3.52 -3.69 2.31
N LEU A 436 -4.30 -4.77 2.50
CA LEU A 436 -5.75 -4.66 2.53
C LEU A 436 -6.17 -3.98 3.85
N PRO A 437 -6.90 -2.87 3.77
CA PRO A 437 -7.46 -2.17 4.93
C PRO A 437 -8.36 -3.10 5.74
N THR A 438 -8.19 -3.11 7.06
CA THR A 438 -8.98 -3.98 7.95
C THR A 438 -9.89 -3.14 8.82
N SER A 439 -11.15 -3.54 8.98
CA SER A 439 -12.04 -2.99 10.00
C SER A 439 -11.47 -3.19 11.41
N CYS A 440 -10.73 -4.30 11.63
CA CYS A 440 -10.15 -4.66 12.92
C CYS A 440 -9.00 -3.74 13.33
N LEU A 441 -9.04 -3.28 14.58
CA LEU A 441 -8.10 -2.32 15.13
C LEU A 441 -7.00 -3.03 15.92
N PRO A 442 -5.71 -2.67 15.72
CA PRO A 442 -4.59 -3.34 16.39
C PRO A 442 -4.49 -3.02 17.89
N ARG A 443 -5.25 -2.03 18.36
CA ARG A 443 -5.31 -1.62 19.77
C ARG A 443 -6.74 -1.22 20.12
N PRO A 444 -7.17 -1.45 21.38
CA PRO A 444 -8.45 -0.96 21.87
C PRO A 444 -8.56 0.56 21.78
N LEU A 445 -9.72 1.07 21.38
CA LEU A 445 -10.05 2.49 21.47
C LEU A 445 -10.68 2.81 22.83
N ILE A 446 -10.40 4.00 23.34
CA ILE A 446 -10.88 4.44 24.65
C ILE A 446 -12.30 5.00 24.51
N ARG A 447 -13.27 4.40 25.23
CA ARG A 447 -14.62 4.95 25.39
C ARG A 447 -14.62 6.03 26.47
N GLY A 448 -15.07 7.24 26.14
CA GLY A 448 -15.32 8.31 27.10
C GLY A 448 -16.57 8.06 27.95
N GLY A 449 -16.91 8.96 28.87
CA GLY A 449 -18.06 8.81 29.78
C GLY A 449 -19.43 8.69 29.11
N THR A 450 -19.55 9.04 27.84
CA THR A 450 -20.77 8.84 27.03
C THR A 450 -20.83 7.49 26.32
N GLY A 451 -19.75 6.69 26.34
CA GLY A 451 -19.60 5.45 25.57
C GLY A 451 -19.00 5.64 24.17
N ALA A 452 -18.87 6.90 23.71
CA ALA A 452 -18.23 7.28 22.45
C ALA A 452 -16.71 7.10 22.52
N VAL A 453 -16.06 6.72 21.43
CA VAL A 453 -14.59 6.78 21.31
C VAL A 453 -14.15 8.08 20.65
N THR A 454 -12.96 8.59 20.98
CA THR A 454 -12.44 9.88 20.49
C THR A 454 -11.96 9.86 19.03
N CYS A 455 -12.43 8.90 18.24
CA CYS A 455 -12.12 8.79 16.82
C CYS A 455 -13.30 9.28 15.97
N GLN A 456 -12.98 9.74 14.77
CA GLN A 456 -13.94 10.18 13.77
C GLN A 456 -13.69 9.42 12.47
N ILE A 457 -14.76 9.14 11.71
CA ILE A 457 -14.63 8.53 10.39
C ILE A 457 -15.02 9.56 9.33
N LEU A 458 -14.10 9.81 8.43
CA LEU A 458 -14.25 10.76 7.33
C LEU A 458 -14.35 10.00 6.02
N GLU A 459 -15.46 10.15 5.31
CA GLU A 459 -15.71 9.54 4.02
C GLU A 459 -15.51 10.57 2.90
N VAL A 460 -14.52 10.35 2.04
CA VAL A 460 -14.34 11.08 0.78
C VAL A 460 -15.26 10.44 -0.26
N LEU A 461 -16.25 11.19 -0.74
CA LEU A 461 -17.24 10.68 -1.68
C LEU A 461 -16.70 10.60 -3.12
N PRO A 462 -17.31 9.76 -3.97
CA PRO A 462 -17.06 9.79 -5.41
C PRO A 462 -17.41 11.16 -6.03
N GLU A 463 -16.83 11.44 -7.18
CA GLU A 463 -17.10 12.68 -7.90
C GLU A 463 -18.58 12.78 -8.29
N GLY A 464 -19.21 13.94 -8.01
CA GLY A 464 -20.63 14.17 -8.27
C GLY A 464 -21.59 13.63 -7.22
N VAL A 465 -21.10 13.02 -6.13
CA VAL A 465 -21.91 12.60 -4.97
C VAL A 465 -21.67 13.56 -3.81
N THR A 466 -22.73 13.94 -3.09
CA THR A 466 -22.66 14.93 -2.00
C THR A 466 -23.00 14.34 -0.64
N CYS A 467 -22.47 14.94 0.44
CA CYS A 467 -22.76 14.57 1.82
C CYS A 467 -24.25 14.72 2.16
N ALA A 468 -24.92 15.70 1.55
CA ALA A 468 -26.35 15.90 1.71
C ALA A 468 -27.17 14.70 1.19
N GLU A 469 -26.75 14.08 0.08
CA GLU A 469 -27.41 12.88 -0.47
C GLU A 469 -27.17 11.64 0.41
N GLN A 470 -26.04 11.59 1.12
CA GLN A 470 -25.69 10.46 2.00
C GLN A 470 -26.16 10.64 3.45
N ALA A 471 -26.81 11.75 3.78
CA ALA A 471 -27.27 12.03 5.15
C ALA A 471 -28.24 10.97 5.67
N SER A 472 -29.07 10.41 4.78
CA SER A 472 -30.00 9.31 5.09
C SER A 472 -29.30 7.98 5.37
N ARG A 473 -27.99 7.86 5.14
CA ARG A 473 -27.14 6.70 5.42
C ARG A 473 -26.20 6.94 6.61
N GLY A 474 -26.49 7.91 7.47
CA GLY A 474 -25.70 8.16 8.67
C GLY A 474 -24.48 9.07 8.47
N ARG A 475 -24.46 9.90 7.44
CA ARG A 475 -23.42 10.94 7.24
C ARG A 475 -23.96 12.30 7.68
N GLN A 476 -23.06 13.20 8.06
CA GLN A 476 -23.43 14.60 8.23
C GLN A 476 -23.70 15.21 6.85
N ALA A 477 -24.81 15.97 6.74
CA ALA A 477 -25.24 16.54 5.46
C ALA A 477 -24.32 17.65 4.94
N GLU A 478 -23.57 18.29 5.83
CA GLU A 478 -22.57 19.30 5.49
C GLU A 478 -21.20 18.64 5.39
N ALA A 479 -20.50 18.89 4.28
CA ALA A 479 -19.13 18.45 4.10
C ALA A 479 -18.22 19.14 5.13
N VAL A 480 -17.37 18.35 5.81
CA VAL A 480 -16.42 18.88 6.79
C VAL A 480 -15.15 19.42 6.12
N ARG A 481 -14.83 18.94 4.91
CA ARG A 481 -13.78 19.46 4.03
C ARG A 481 -13.99 18.99 2.58
N MET A 482 -13.15 19.48 1.69
CA MET A 482 -13.07 19.03 0.29
C MET A 482 -11.75 18.31 0.04
N ASP A 483 -11.78 17.24 -0.75
CA ASP A 483 -10.60 16.56 -1.29
C ASP A 483 -10.59 16.74 -2.82
N GLY A 484 -9.87 17.75 -3.29
CA GLY A 484 -9.99 18.22 -4.68
C GLY A 484 -11.40 18.73 -4.98
N THR A 485 -12.11 18.04 -5.89
CA THR A 485 -13.52 18.32 -6.26
C THR A 485 -14.53 17.49 -5.46
N ARG A 486 -14.08 16.57 -4.60
CA ARG A 486 -14.92 15.61 -3.88
C ARG A 486 -15.26 16.12 -2.49
N GLU A 487 -16.50 15.89 -2.04
CA GLU A 487 -16.91 16.20 -0.69
C GLU A 487 -16.39 15.16 0.31
N VAL A 488 -15.95 15.63 1.48
CA VAL A 488 -15.56 14.76 2.61
C VAL A 488 -16.60 14.90 3.71
N CYS A 489 -17.29 13.81 4.02
CA CYS A 489 -18.36 13.75 5.00
C CYS A 489 -17.85 13.17 6.31
N LEU A 490 -18.34 13.70 7.43
CA LEU A 490 -18.19 13.02 8.72
C LEU A 490 -19.29 11.96 8.85
N VAL A 491 -18.91 10.71 9.12
CA VAL A 491 -19.86 9.64 9.41
C VAL A 491 -20.23 9.71 10.90
N ASN A 492 -21.53 9.65 11.19
CA ASN A 492 -22.03 9.71 12.56
C ASN A 492 -21.55 8.48 13.34
N GLN A 493 -20.99 8.72 14.52
CA GLN A 493 -20.70 7.66 15.47
C GLN A 493 -21.97 7.29 16.22
N VAL A 494 -22.33 6.01 16.16
CA VAL A 494 -23.42 5.40 16.91
C VAL A 494 -22.83 4.76 18.15
N ILE A 495 -23.42 5.05 19.31
CA ILE A 495 -22.97 4.53 20.59
C ILE A 495 -23.89 3.35 20.97
N PRO A 496 -23.38 2.11 21.01
CA PRO A 496 -24.18 0.97 21.46
C PRO A 496 -24.67 1.17 22.90
N THR A 497 -25.94 0.85 23.17
CA THR A 497 -26.46 0.91 24.55
C THR A 497 -25.94 -0.25 25.40
N ALA A 498 -26.00 -0.11 26.73
CA ALA A 498 -25.58 -1.18 27.63
C ALA A 498 -26.37 -2.49 27.40
N GLU A 499 -27.66 -2.40 27.06
CA GLU A 499 -28.48 -3.57 26.72
C GLU A 499 -28.08 -4.20 25.38
N GLN A 500 -27.65 -3.40 24.40
CA GLN A 500 -27.15 -3.91 23.12
C GLN A 500 -25.82 -4.62 23.29
N ILE A 501 -24.91 -4.04 24.07
CA ILE A 501 -23.62 -4.65 24.39
C ILE A 501 -23.83 -5.96 25.16
N ALA A 502 -24.66 -5.96 26.20
CA ALA A 502 -24.91 -7.15 27.02
C ALA A 502 -25.72 -8.24 26.29
N GLY A 503 -26.39 -7.87 25.20
CA GLY A 503 -27.21 -8.78 24.40
C GLY A 503 -26.59 -9.15 23.05
N ASP A 504 -25.34 -8.77 22.80
CA ASP A 504 -24.63 -9.03 21.54
C ASP A 504 -25.39 -8.52 20.30
N MET A 505 -25.99 -7.32 20.42
CA MET A 505 -26.81 -6.71 19.36
C MET A 505 -26.12 -5.52 18.73
N GLU A 506 -26.24 -5.41 17.40
CA GLU A 506 -25.83 -4.21 16.67
C GLU A 506 -26.73 -3.00 17.02
N PRO A 507 -26.18 -1.78 16.99
CA PRO A 507 -26.99 -0.57 17.01
C PRO A 507 -27.86 -0.44 15.75
N THR A 508 -29.05 0.14 15.93
CA THR A 508 -30.03 0.31 14.84
C THR A 508 -29.98 1.69 14.19
N GLU A 509 -29.33 2.67 14.82
CA GLU A 509 -29.14 4.00 14.24
C GLU A 509 -28.12 3.93 13.11
N LEU A 510 -28.26 4.77 12.09
CA LEU A 510 -27.38 4.71 10.92
C LEU A 510 -26.08 5.47 11.17
N GLY A 511 -24.95 4.77 11.05
CA GLY A 511 -23.61 5.33 11.14
C GLY A 511 -22.55 4.26 11.32
N TRP A 512 -21.47 4.58 12.03
CA TRP A 512 -20.44 3.63 12.43
C TRP A 512 -20.41 3.46 13.94
N PHE A 513 -19.96 2.30 14.44
CA PHE A 513 -19.75 2.07 15.86
C PHE A 513 -18.44 1.34 16.10
N TYR A 514 -17.87 1.55 17.29
CA TYR A 514 -16.74 0.78 17.78
C TYR A 514 -17.27 -0.54 18.37
N ASP A 515 -16.88 -1.64 17.75
CA ASP A 515 -17.28 -3.00 18.10
C ASP A 515 -16.15 -3.69 18.85
N ASP A 516 -16.38 -3.99 20.12
CA ASP A 516 -15.51 -4.72 21.04
C ASP A 516 -16.30 -5.81 21.81
N TYR A 517 -17.49 -6.17 21.33
CA TYR A 517 -18.43 -7.02 22.07
C TYR A 517 -19.18 -8.04 21.20
N LEU A 518 -19.33 -7.83 19.89
CA LEU A 518 -20.11 -8.75 19.07
C LEU A 518 -19.40 -10.09 18.89
N PRO A 519 -20.11 -11.23 18.95
CA PRO A 519 -19.54 -12.56 18.74
C PRO A 519 -18.87 -12.73 17.37
N SER A 520 -19.32 -11.98 16.36
CA SER A 520 -18.70 -11.99 15.03
C SER A 520 -17.26 -11.46 15.03
N LEU A 521 -16.80 -10.77 16.08
CA LEU A 521 -15.37 -10.48 16.26
C LEU A 521 -14.52 -11.75 16.33
N ASP A 522 -15.09 -12.88 16.78
CA ASP A 522 -14.42 -14.17 16.81
C ASP A 522 -14.21 -14.78 15.42
N GLU A 523 -14.81 -14.20 14.38
CA GLU A 523 -14.60 -14.54 12.97
C GLU A 523 -13.82 -13.41 12.28
N ASP A 524 -14.33 -12.18 12.33
CA ASP A 524 -13.79 -11.02 11.61
C ASP A 524 -12.38 -10.62 12.09
N CYS A 525 -12.09 -10.77 13.39
CA CYS A 525 -10.84 -10.34 13.99
C CYS A 525 -10.04 -11.49 14.59
N GLN A 526 -10.17 -12.70 14.00
CA GLN A 526 -9.54 -13.93 14.50
C GLN A 526 -8.04 -13.80 14.78
N ARG A 527 -7.35 -13.03 13.95
CA ARG A 527 -5.92 -12.74 14.05
C ARG A 527 -5.49 -12.03 15.34
N PHE A 528 -6.40 -11.36 16.04
CA PHE A 528 -6.11 -10.76 17.34
C PHE A 528 -6.48 -11.72 18.48
N GLU A 529 -5.72 -11.69 19.57
CA GLU A 529 -6.05 -12.47 20.78
C GLU A 529 -7.47 -12.17 21.24
N VAL A 530 -8.20 -13.17 21.74
CA VAL A 530 -9.63 -13.06 22.12
C VAL A 530 -9.95 -11.82 22.98
N GLY A 531 -9.03 -11.39 23.86
CA GLY A 531 -9.20 -10.20 24.70
C GLY A 531 -8.88 -8.85 24.03
N ASN A 532 -8.36 -8.85 22.80
CA ASN A 532 -7.96 -7.70 22.00
C ASN A 532 -8.62 -7.73 20.61
N ARG A 533 -9.78 -8.38 20.46
CA ARG A 533 -10.56 -8.35 19.23
C ARG A 533 -11.47 -7.13 19.27
N GLN A 534 -11.24 -6.20 18.35
CA GLN A 534 -12.06 -5.00 18.21
C GLN A 534 -11.99 -4.48 16.78
N GLN A 535 -13.03 -3.78 16.35
CA GLN A 535 -13.09 -3.21 15.01
C GLN A 535 -13.97 -1.96 14.91
N VAL A 536 -13.91 -1.32 13.77
CA VAL A 536 -14.88 -0.33 13.31
C VAL A 536 -15.92 -1.04 12.44
N ARG A 537 -17.21 -0.93 12.78
CA ARG A 537 -18.30 -1.40 11.93
C ARG A 537 -19.21 -0.27 11.48
N PHE A 538 -19.81 -0.44 10.31
CA PHE A 538 -20.96 0.36 9.89
C PHE A 538 -22.23 -0.43 10.18
N THR A 539 -23.26 0.24 10.69
CA THR A 539 -24.58 -0.38 10.88
C THR A 539 -25.22 -0.69 9.53
N THR A 540 -26.03 -1.75 9.46
CA THR A 540 -26.79 -2.10 8.24
C THR A 540 -27.56 -0.87 7.69
N GLY A 541 -27.38 -0.56 6.40
CA GLY A 541 -27.91 0.64 5.72
C GLY A 541 -26.98 1.85 5.71
N ALA A 542 -25.92 1.83 6.53
CA ALA A 542 -24.87 2.84 6.59
C ALA A 542 -23.57 2.35 5.92
N GLU A 543 -23.64 1.39 5.01
CA GLU A 543 -22.48 0.89 4.27
C GLU A 543 -21.83 2.01 3.42
N SER A 544 -20.66 1.73 2.87
CA SER A 544 -19.96 2.65 1.98
C SER A 544 -20.79 3.02 0.74
N VAL A 545 -20.51 4.18 0.13
CA VAL A 545 -20.87 4.39 -1.27
C VAL A 545 -19.80 3.73 -2.13
N PRO A 546 -20.16 2.92 -3.15
CA PRO A 546 -19.17 2.35 -4.06
C PRO A 546 -18.21 3.41 -4.60
N GLY A 547 -16.92 3.22 -4.32
CA GLY A 547 -15.85 4.13 -4.71
C GLY A 547 -15.58 5.32 -3.78
N ALA A 548 -16.20 5.38 -2.60
CA ALA A 548 -15.81 6.28 -1.52
C ALA A 548 -14.54 5.80 -0.79
N LYS A 549 -13.82 6.70 -0.13
CA LYS A 549 -12.63 6.39 0.69
C LYS A 549 -12.87 6.81 2.14
N PHE A 550 -12.50 6.00 3.13
CA PHE A 550 -12.61 6.41 4.54
C PHE A 550 -11.25 6.67 5.19
N ARG A 551 -11.26 7.57 6.17
CA ARG A 551 -10.15 7.79 7.10
C ARG A 551 -10.69 7.73 8.52
N LEU A 552 -10.10 6.88 9.35
CA LEU A 552 -10.29 6.97 10.80
C LEU A 552 -9.30 8.01 11.35
N GLU A 553 -9.78 9.07 11.98
CA GLU A 553 -8.94 10.06 12.64
C GLU A 553 -9.19 9.98 14.15
N CYS A 554 -8.21 9.45 14.90
CA CYS A 554 -8.30 9.31 16.34
C CYS A 554 -7.63 10.48 17.07
N LEU A 555 -8.42 11.25 17.81
CA LEU A 555 -7.90 12.25 18.74
C LEU A 555 -7.53 11.54 20.04
N SER A 556 -6.34 10.93 20.08
CA SER A 556 -5.73 10.46 21.32
C SER A 556 -4.68 11.46 21.81
N PRO A 557 -4.57 11.74 23.11
CA PRO A 557 -3.36 12.34 23.66
C PRO A 557 -2.16 11.42 23.37
N VAL A 558 -0.99 12.00 23.06
CA VAL A 558 0.25 11.24 22.89
C VAL A 558 0.60 10.57 24.21
N VAL A 559 0.30 9.29 24.32
CA VAL A 559 0.79 8.42 25.38
C VAL A 559 2.20 7.99 24.96
N PRO A 560 3.26 8.34 25.72
CA PRO A 560 4.58 7.78 25.50
C PRO A 560 4.47 6.26 25.66
N THR A 561 4.88 5.53 24.64
CA THR A 561 4.94 4.07 24.64
C THR A 561 5.65 3.55 25.89
N GLY A 562 4.89 2.93 26.79
CA GLY A 562 5.38 2.35 28.03
C GLY A 562 4.24 2.12 29.04
N ALA A 563 4.40 1.12 29.91
CA ALA A 563 3.41 0.69 30.91
C ALA A 563 3.13 1.71 32.05
N ARG A 564 3.39 3.01 31.85
CA ARG A 564 3.18 4.07 32.86
C ARG A 564 1.92 4.88 32.55
N ALA A 565 1.18 5.27 33.57
CA ALA A 565 0.06 6.20 33.43
C ALA A 565 0.56 7.63 33.17
N ASP A 566 -0.15 8.39 32.34
CA ASP A 566 0.06 9.81 32.03
C ASP A 566 -1.32 10.48 31.79
N ILE A 567 -1.35 11.78 31.46
CA ILE A 567 -2.59 12.46 31.07
C ILE A 567 -3.21 11.74 29.87
N GLY A 568 -4.46 11.31 29.99
CA GLY A 568 -5.19 10.54 28.98
C GLY A 568 -5.09 9.02 29.12
N SER A 569 -4.31 8.49 30.06
CA SER A 569 -4.32 7.05 30.37
C SER A 569 -5.70 6.60 30.88
N PRO A 570 -6.16 5.40 30.53
CA PRO A 570 -7.49 4.93 30.92
C PRO A 570 -7.56 4.65 32.43
N CYS A 571 -8.68 5.01 33.06
CA CYS A 571 -8.99 4.64 34.44
C CYS A 571 -10.46 4.20 34.58
N PRO A 572 -10.83 3.08 33.95
CA PRO A 572 -12.22 2.64 33.82
C PRO A 572 -12.91 2.47 35.17
N GLY A 573 -14.19 2.83 35.23
CA GLY A 573 -14.99 2.75 36.45
C GLY A 573 -14.57 3.74 37.55
N PHE A 574 -13.88 4.82 37.17
CA PHE A 574 -13.35 5.83 38.09
C PHE A 574 -12.33 5.27 39.10
N THR A 575 -11.47 4.35 38.62
CA THR A 575 -10.50 3.66 39.46
C THR A 575 -9.21 4.48 39.60
N GLN A 576 -9.08 5.22 40.70
CA GLN A 576 -7.91 6.08 40.95
C GLN A 576 -6.57 5.31 40.92
N ALA A 577 -6.56 4.02 41.29
CA ALA A 577 -5.35 3.21 41.29
C ALA A 577 -4.69 3.09 39.89
N ASP A 578 -5.45 3.24 38.82
CA ASP A 578 -4.95 3.21 37.44
C ASP A 578 -4.14 4.47 37.08
N CYS A 579 -4.31 5.55 37.85
CA CYS A 579 -3.60 6.82 37.71
C CYS A 579 -2.48 7.01 38.74
N ASP A 580 -2.40 6.14 39.74
CA ASP A 580 -1.46 6.29 40.85
C ASP A 580 -0.04 5.92 40.39
N LEU A 581 0.84 6.92 40.34
CA LEU A 581 2.27 6.74 40.06
C LEU A 581 3.10 6.73 41.33
N ALA A 582 4.18 5.94 41.34
CA ALA A 582 5.16 5.88 42.41
C ALA A 582 6.59 5.80 41.87
N GLY A 583 7.58 6.02 42.74
CA GLY A 583 9.00 5.86 42.40
C GLY A 583 9.45 6.73 41.22
N ASP A 584 10.19 6.13 40.30
CA ASP A 584 10.79 6.81 39.16
C ASP A 584 9.75 7.37 38.18
N ASP A 585 8.59 6.71 38.03
CA ASP A 585 7.51 7.18 37.14
C ASP A 585 6.87 8.47 37.66
N LEU A 586 6.66 8.57 38.98
CA LEU A 586 6.16 9.81 39.60
C LEU A 586 7.19 10.94 39.51
N ILE A 587 8.48 10.64 39.66
CA ILE A 587 9.57 11.62 39.48
C ILE A 587 9.61 12.11 38.03
N SER A 588 9.45 11.19 37.07
CA SER A 588 9.38 11.49 35.64
C SER A 588 8.19 12.39 35.31
N LEU A 589 6.98 12.07 35.80
CA LEU A 589 5.78 12.89 35.60
C LEU A 589 5.99 14.33 36.10
N ARG A 590 6.54 14.48 37.30
CA ARG A 590 6.79 15.79 37.93
C ARG A 590 7.83 16.60 37.17
N SER A 591 8.85 15.93 36.63
CA SER A 591 9.85 16.57 35.76
C SER A 591 9.24 16.96 34.41
N GLN A 592 8.38 16.13 33.83
CA GLN A 592 7.75 16.35 32.53
C GLN A 592 6.84 17.59 32.53
N TYR A 593 6.07 17.78 33.60
CA TYR A 593 5.15 18.91 33.74
C TYR A 593 5.73 20.08 34.54
N ASP A 594 7.00 20.00 34.94
CA ASP A 594 7.72 21.01 35.75
C ASP A 594 6.97 21.41 37.03
N ARG A 595 6.42 20.42 37.74
CA ARG A 595 5.62 20.61 38.96
C ARG A 595 5.95 19.57 40.01
N ALA A 596 6.54 20.01 41.12
CA ALA A 596 6.96 19.13 42.22
C ALA A 596 5.80 18.34 42.87
N ASN A 597 4.56 18.84 42.76
CA ASN A 597 3.37 18.23 43.31
C ASN A 597 2.45 17.60 42.24
N ALA A 598 2.91 17.50 40.98
CA ALA A 598 2.11 16.85 39.94
C ALA A 598 1.73 15.43 40.36
N ALA A 599 0.43 15.14 40.23
CA ALA A 599 -0.19 13.85 40.46
C ALA A 599 -1.36 13.71 39.49
N LEU A 600 -1.62 12.48 39.05
CA LEU A 600 -2.76 12.20 38.20
C LEU A 600 -3.98 11.88 39.07
N VAL A 601 -5.14 12.37 38.64
CA VAL A 601 -6.45 12.03 39.18
C VAL A 601 -7.26 11.37 38.09
N CYS A 602 -7.96 10.29 38.41
CA CYS A 602 -8.93 9.76 37.47
C CYS A 602 -10.11 10.74 37.36
N ASP A 603 -10.52 11.12 36.16
CA ASP A 603 -11.70 11.94 35.93
C ASP A 603 -12.87 11.04 35.51
N ASP A 604 -13.99 11.10 36.23
CA ASP A 604 -15.19 10.28 36.01
C ASP A 604 -15.99 10.68 34.78
N PHE A 605 -15.79 11.89 34.27
CA PHE A 605 -16.43 12.33 33.04
C PHE A 605 -15.70 11.84 31.78
N SER A 606 -14.37 11.95 31.76
CA SER A 606 -13.53 11.47 30.64
C SER A 606 -13.09 10.01 30.76
N ASN A 607 -13.21 9.37 31.93
CA ASN A 607 -12.66 8.04 32.26
C ASN A 607 -11.15 7.92 32.00
N THR A 608 -10.44 9.04 32.14
CA THR A 608 -8.99 9.10 31.91
C THR A 608 -8.29 9.80 33.06
N CYS A 609 -7.02 9.47 33.25
CA CYS A 609 -6.13 10.15 34.16
C CYS A 609 -5.88 11.58 33.68
N GLN A 610 -6.07 12.55 34.55
CA GLN A 610 -5.87 13.97 34.31
C GLN A 610 -4.88 14.54 35.32
N LEU A 611 -4.20 15.64 34.99
CA LEU A 611 -3.29 16.27 35.93
C LEU A 611 -4.09 17.03 37.00
N GLY A 612 -4.14 16.51 38.21
CA GLY A 612 -4.93 17.08 39.30
C GLY A 612 -4.46 18.45 39.76
N CYS A 613 -5.39 19.31 40.16
CA CYS A 613 -5.10 20.64 40.66
C CYS A 613 -6.07 21.06 41.77
N ALA A 614 -5.64 22.00 42.61
CA ALA A 614 -6.53 22.74 43.52
C ALA A 614 -6.65 24.22 43.13
N THR A 615 -5.62 24.75 42.47
CA THR A 615 -5.53 26.14 41.99
C THR A 615 -4.74 26.20 40.69
N ASP A 616 -4.85 27.30 39.95
CA ASP A 616 -4.04 27.55 38.74
C ASP A 616 -2.52 27.43 38.99
N ALA A 617 -2.08 27.66 40.22
CA ALA A 617 -0.67 27.55 40.59
C ALA A 617 -0.14 26.11 40.56
N ASP A 618 -1.03 25.11 40.62
CA ASP A 618 -0.70 23.68 40.52
C ASP A 618 -0.50 23.25 39.06
N CYS A 619 -1.00 24.03 38.11
CA CYS A 619 -0.99 23.70 36.69
C CYS A 619 0.27 24.19 35.96
N PRO A 620 0.77 23.45 34.94
CA PRO A 620 1.92 23.88 34.14
C PRO A 620 1.72 25.25 33.47
N GLY A 621 2.82 25.88 33.04
CA GLY A 621 2.76 27.21 32.42
C GLY A 621 1.79 27.26 31.24
N GLY A 622 0.79 28.15 31.31
CA GLY A 622 -0.25 28.27 30.29
C GLY A 622 -1.44 27.32 30.48
N TYR A 623 -1.62 26.74 31.67
CA TYR A 623 -2.81 25.96 32.07
C TYR A 623 -3.48 26.60 33.29
N VAL A 624 -4.79 26.40 33.43
CA VAL A 624 -5.65 26.83 34.54
C VAL A 624 -6.33 25.62 35.16
N CYS A 625 -6.73 25.73 36.43
CA CYS A 625 -7.34 24.63 37.15
C CYS A 625 -8.84 24.57 36.88
N PHE A 626 -9.27 23.54 36.15
CA PHE A 626 -10.64 23.33 35.75
C PHE A 626 -11.42 22.59 36.84
N ASP A 627 -12.21 23.35 37.58
CA ASP A 627 -13.04 22.84 38.67
C ASP A 627 -14.55 22.93 38.35
N ALA A 628 -15.38 22.48 39.28
CA ALA A 628 -16.83 22.52 39.12
C ALA A 628 -17.39 23.95 38.96
N ALA A 629 -16.70 24.98 39.48
CA ALA A 629 -17.11 26.38 39.32
C ALA A 629 -16.77 26.92 37.93
N GLU A 630 -15.73 26.39 37.29
CA GLU A 630 -15.38 26.66 35.89
C GLU A 630 -16.18 25.82 34.89
N GLY A 631 -16.93 24.81 35.38
CA GLY A 631 -17.88 24.01 34.62
C GLY A 631 -17.42 22.59 34.31
N ASN A 632 -16.44 22.09 35.07
CA ASN A 632 -16.07 20.68 35.06
C ASN A 632 -17.27 19.83 35.51
N MET A 633 -17.62 18.84 34.68
CA MET A 633 -18.70 17.90 34.95
C MET A 633 -18.23 16.67 35.75
N GLY A 634 -16.91 16.49 35.90
CA GLY A 634 -16.31 15.45 36.72
C GLY A 634 -16.08 15.87 38.18
N MET A 635 -15.84 14.88 39.04
CA MET A 635 -15.64 15.03 40.48
C MET A 635 -14.27 15.61 40.85
N ASN A 636 -13.24 15.39 40.04
CA ASN A 636 -11.88 15.84 40.33
C ASN A 636 -11.50 17.05 39.49
N SER A 637 -10.90 18.07 40.12
CA SER A 637 -10.38 19.24 39.42
C SER A 637 -9.03 18.93 38.76
N TYR A 638 -8.85 19.38 37.52
CA TYR A 638 -7.64 19.10 36.74
C TYR A 638 -7.23 20.25 35.83
N CYS A 639 -5.98 20.23 35.37
CA CYS A 639 -5.41 21.32 34.57
C CYS A 639 -5.87 21.30 33.11
N ILE A 640 -6.32 22.46 32.60
CA ILE A 640 -6.67 22.67 31.17
C ILE A 640 -5.97 23.89 30.59
N SER A 641 -5.83 23.99 29.27
CA SER A 641 -5.27 25.20 28.63
C SER A 641 -6.35 26.28 28.38
N PRO A 642 -6.13 27.56 28.73
CA PRO A 642 -7.08 28.65 28.57
C PRO A 642 -7.02 29.36 27.19
N THR A 643 -6.05 29.04 26.32
CA THR A 643 -5.78 29.79 25.07
C THR A 643 -6.56 29.33 23.83
N CYS A 644 -7.55 28.46 23.97
CA CYS A 644 -8.38 28.04 22.85
C CYS A 644 -9.56 29.00 22.64
N GLN A 645 -9.40 29.92 21.68
CA GLN A 645 -10.53 30.68 21.12
C GLN A 645 -11.36 29.79 20.19
N LEU A 646 -12.68 29.96 20.21
CA LEU A 646 -13.58 29.64 19.09
C LEU A 646 -13.57 30.78 18.09
#